data_AF-B1Y9Y1-F1
#
_entry.id   AF-B1Y9Y1-F1
#
_cell.length_a   1.000
_cell.length_b   1.000
_cell.length_c   1.000
_cell.angle_alpha   90.00
_cell.angle_beta   90.00
_cell.angle_gamma   90.00
#
_symmetry.space_group_name_H-M   'P 1'
#
loop_
_entity.id
_entity.type
_entity.pdbx_description
1 polymer ?
#
loop_
_entity_poly.entity_id
_entity_poly.type
_entity_poly.pdbx_seq_one_letter_code
_entity_poly.pdbx_strand_id
1 'polypeptide(L)'
;MYPVTKLDGSTEPFSPEKLKLSVQRAAGEVGVEVDGEVDIKMDRAVGSWELADLVQLELLKRAIDRPELAEVAKSHLLGRVYKEVFGKDFLRHKSGYLERALARYRQLAEAGLLKEESLRLLEAFEPKPDFDRSLSYNALRLFTNGNYALRGGDFRLAETPSMAAWRVATAVARDVETARRYYGVITSLRIVPASPFWFNAWTKKEMFASCFTLEVEDCLSSLSHPGRFCIYDALAYSGIIQQLGGGVGYDFSLLRPEGDVVRGSVGVASGPVSFMKLFDTNVEVIKQGGKRRGAQMGTLHVWHPDVRKFIKAKTGELKDAHLQNFNISVFVDDAFMEKALGLDKPEYPLVNPRIYLERAGRKPVEETRVSPPQEAVAGWVDARELFREITEGAWDSGDPGVIYKDNLNASNPLLGEEIEVAGHRFRYVWRAVNPCVTGDTKVLTKEGYLNISEVYRRAKERGELALITEGVEEDGDPRGFAAEVVVPHVVVTADGKTQVRYDVVKSGVIKVGTKDVYRVVTREGFEIKATPDHRLLVVKGSRDRPSGFEWKRVDQLRPGDLLVIAPVDIEGEDIGEDTMPLSVAYMLGRVVGDGSVTVDKHNRAHIFIYFGRDELDDAVSLVDMLKAEYGSDLSYSLTETKSEIKLEIPGALGRAIASLVPELIHAKSGERRVPEIIFRSKPRIIKAFLRGLFDADGTVDADSAIRLTSQSLQLLRDVQQLLLLFGIYSVIYTRKRSGGGFTYTTKSGEKREYRGSGQYYELVIKNESRCRFVEKIGLTPRKLAKVSTKKCRREKPFATVERVEYIGREVVYDFGVPQHHRYIAEGIVSHNCAETVQNPFEVCNLTHINLVKFARECAGKTFEEKLACIDWEGLAEAARLGTRFLDDAIDRSYTGIEVIDEMNRATRKNGLGIMGFAELLIKLGIPYASWEAVELINRIMAWIYVNALDESAELARERGPFKFFEKSAYARGEIPVLKFQDYVWGRWERVRGALPPELREAGDRLRGITMRTREWLRPRLEALREKVRGGVRNSVVLSIAPTGRTSILAGTTSGVEPVFALAFIRNVTVGTLIEYYWPAVEWLRARGLWTPQVRKTVEETGMLKDAPLPEEVKHLFATAMEIGWLWHVLMQASAQQWVDQGISKTINMPANAPKEDVYWAFALAWALGVKGITVYRDKSKSVQVIYTGLKQEIKKKLADTKIIVKPVALEASIEEAAEKAKLKALEEGKDPYCKTGECG
;
A
#
# COMPACT_ATOMS: atom_id res chain seq x y z
N MET A 1 32.93 33.67 -11.04
CA MET A 1 31.83 33.34 -10.11
C MET A 1 30.85 32.45 -10.83
N TYR A 2 30.26 31.46 -10.16
CA TYR A 2 29.21 30.62 -10.75
C TYR A 2 27.90 31.43 -10.92
N PRO A 3 27.10 31.14 -11.96
CA PRO A 3 25.82 31.81 -12.15
C PRO A 3 24.74 31.29 -11.20
N VAL A 4 23.78 32.16 -10.89
CA VAL A 4 22.52 31.83 -10.20
C VAL A 4 21.40 31.85 -11.23
N THR A 5 20.72 30.72 -11.41
CA THR A 5 19.55 30.65 -12.30
C THR A 5 18.31 31.21 -11.61
N LYS A 6 17.67 32.18 -12.26
CA LYS A 6 16.46 32.86 -11.77
C LYS A 6 15.20 32.06 -12.03
N LEU A 7 14.13 32.53 -11.39
CA LEU A 7 12.76 32.02 -11.44
C LEU A 7 12.15 32.04 -12.86
N ASP A 8 12.61 32.95 -13.72
CA ASP A 8 12.22 33.08 -15.14
C ASP A 8 13.13 32.30 -16.11
N GLY A 9 14.13 31.58 -15.60
CA GLY A 9 15.14 30.87 -16.40
C GLY A 9 16.32 31.73 -16.86
N SER A 10 16.32 33.04 -16.61
CA SER A 10 17.51 33.88 -16.82
C SER A 10 18.63 33.50 -15.86
N THR A 11 19.86 33.94 -16.13
CA THR A 11 21.02 33.72 -15.24
C THR A 11 21.70 35.04 -14.94
N GLU A 12 22.15 35.21 -13.69
CA GLU A 12 23.03 36.32 -13.30
C GLU A 12 24.26 35.81 -12.56
N PRO A 13 25.38 36.55 -12.53
CA PRO A 13 26.48 36.26 -11.62
C PRO A 13 26.01 36.33 -10.16
N PHE A 14 26.50 35.42 -9.32
CA PHE A 14 26.34 35.52 -7.87
C PHE A 14 26.85 36.88 -7.34
N SER A 15 26.09 37.50 -6.44
CA SER A 15 26.46 38.76 -5.77
C SER A 15 26.27 38.60 -4.25
N PRO A 16 27.36 38.60 -3.46
CA PRO A 16 27.30 38.62 -2.00
C PRO A 16 26.54 39.84 -1.46
N GLU A 17 26.58 40.97 -2.16
CA GLU A 17 25.90 42.21 -1.77
C GLU A 17 24.38 42.05 -1.87
N LYS A 18 23.87 41.49 -2.98
CA LYS A 18 22.44 41.13 -3.11
C LYS A 18 22.01 40.14 -2.03
N LEU A 19 22.88 39.20 -1.66
CA LEU A 19 22.63 38.23 -0.60
C LEU A 19 22.50 38.93 0.77
N LYS A 20 23.48 39.76 1.15
CA LYS A 20 23.48 40.52 2.40
C LYS A 20 22.25 41.44 2.50
N LEU A 21 21.92 42.16 1.42
CA LEU A 21 20.71 42.99 1.35
C LEU A 21 19.40 42.19 1.48
N SER A 22 19.36 40.93 1.01
CA SER A 22 18.20 40.05 1.19
C SER A 22 18.01 39.64 2.65
N VAL A 23 19.10 39.30 3.35
CA VAL A 23 19.08 38.93 4.77
C VAL A 23 18.75 40.15 5.65
N GLN A 24 19.37 41.30 5.38
CA GLN A 24 19.09 42.56 6.09
C GLN A 24 17.62 43.01 5.96
N ARG A 25 16.98 42.79 4.80
CA ARG A 25 15.55 43.09 4.62
C ARG A 25 14.64 42.19 5.46
N ALA A 26 14.93 40.88 5.51
CA ALA A 26 14.18 39.95 6.33
C ALA A 26 14.36 40.25 7.84
N ALA A 27 15.60 40.52 8.26
CA ALA A 27 15.90 40.85 9.65
C ALA A 27 15.24 42.18 10.09
N GLY A 28 15.22 43.18 9.20
CA GLY A 28 14.50 44.43 9.41
C GLY A 28 12.97 44.32 9.44
N GLU A 29 12.35 43.25 8.94
CA GLU A 29 10.91 42.99 9.15
C GLU A 29 10.62 42.53 10.58
N VAL A 30 11.53 41.77 11.20
CA VAL A 30 11.39 41.19 12.55
C VAL A 30 12.15 41.97 13.64
N GLY A 31 12.76 43.11 13.31
CA GLY A 31 13.46 43.98 14.27
C GLY A 31 14.80 43.42 14.75
N VAL A 32 15.46 42.57 13.95
CA VAL A 32 16.74 41.91 14.30
C VAL A 32 17.90 42.56 13.55
N GLU A 33 19.01 42.79 14.23
CA GLU A 33 20.26 43.24 13.59
C GLU A 33 21.08 42.05 13.08
N VAL A 34 21.61 42.21 11.87
CA VAL A 34 22.42 41.21 11.15
C VAL A 34 23.62 41.88 10.45
N ASP A 35 24.83 41.43 10.79
CA ASP A 35 26.05 41.70 10.03
C ASP A 35 26.88 40.44 9.77
N GLY A 36 26.85 39.93 8.54
CA GLY A 36 27.75 38.89 8.06
C GLY A 36 27.40 37.45 8.46
N GLU A 37 26.25 37.18 9.09
CA GLU A 37 25.85 35.84 9.56
C GLU A 37 25.57 34.81 8.45
N VAL A 38 25.74 35.18 7.17
CA VAL A 38 25.51 34.29 6.01
C VAL A 38 26.63 34.48 4.97
N ASP A 39 27.70 33.68 5.11
CA ASP A 39 28.73 33.48 4.08
C ASP A 39 28.41 32.22 3.28
N ILE A 40 28.01 32.37 2.02
CA ILE A 40 27.73 31.26 1.10
C ILE A 40 28.73 31.29 -0.05
N LYS A 41 29.62 30.29 -0.08
CA LYS A 41 30.58 30.07 -1.15
C LYS A 41 30.01 29.06 -2.14
N MET A 42 29.79 29.50 -3.38
CA MET A 42 29.29 28.64 -4.46
C MET A 42 30.41 27.82 -5.08
N ASP A 43 30.25 26.50 -5.08
CA ASP A 43 31.08 25.48 -5.75
C ASP A 43 30.51 25.04 -7.11
N ARG A 44 29.23 25.34 -7.34
CA ARG A 44 28.47 25.03 -8.57
C ARG A 44 27.48 26.15 -8.92
N ALA A 45 26.91 26.09 -10.12
CA ALA A 45 25.73 26.88 -10.45
C ALA A 45 24.50 26.35 -9.68
N VAL A 46 23.71 27.24 -9.08
CA VAL A 46 22.52 26.88 -8.27
C VAL A 46 21.29 27.66 -8.72
N GLY A 47 20.10 27.13 -8.44
CA GLY A 47 18.87 27.90 -8.59
C GLY A 47 18.73 28.95 -7.49
N SER A 48 18.07 30.08 -7.78
CA SER A 48 17.77 31.10 -6.76
C SER A 48 16.93 30.56 -5.59
N TRP A 49 16.18 29.48 -5.82
CA TRP A 49 15.49 28.69 -4.80
C TRP A 49 16.45 28.02 -3.81
N GLU A 50 17.43 27.29 -4.34
CA GLU A 50 18.43 26.53 -3.60
C GLU A 50 19.32 27.47 -2.78
N LEU A 51 19.71 28.61 -3.36
CA LEU A 51 20.40 29.67 -2.64
C LEU A 51 19.56 30.22 -1.47
N ALA A 52 18.25 30.42 -1.64
CA ALA A 52 17.38 30.87 -0.55
C ALA A 52 17.20 29.78 0.54
N ASP A 53 17.15 28.50 0.16
CA ASP A 53 17.10 27.38 1.09
C ASP A 53 18.42 27.23 1.89
N LEU A 54 19.57 27.48 1.26
CA LEU A 54 20.87 27.55 1.92
C LEU A 54 20.97 28.74 2.91
N VAL A 55 20.52 29.93 2.54
CA VAL A 55 20.45 31.11 3.45
C VAL A 55 19.66 30.77 4.71
N GLN A 56 18.50 30.16 4.56
CA GLN A 56 17.61 29.83 5.68
C GLN A 56 18.21 28.75 6.59
N LEU A 57 18.87 27.72 6.01
CA LEU A 57 19.61 26.73 6.78
C LEU A 57 20.75 27.38 7.59
N GLU A 58 21.49 28.30 6.97
CA GLU A 58 22.68 28.93 7.56
C GLU A 58 22.31 29.91 8.69
N LEU A 59 21.16 30.57 8.59
CA LEU A 59 20.53 31.31 9.70
C LEU A 59 20.06 30.35 10.82
N LEU A 60 19.37 29.26 10.48
CA LEU A 60 18.85 28.29 11.48
C LEU A 60 19.94 27.57 12.27
N LYS A 61 21.11 27.32 11.67
CA LYS A 61 22.29 26.82 12.41
C LYS A 61 22.72 27.80 13.50
N ARG A 62 22.81 29.10 13.19
CA ARG A 62 23.15 30.16 14.16
C ARG A 62 22.02 30.46 15.14
N ALA A 63 20.77 30.12 14.81
CA ALA A 63 19.64 30.28 15.70
C ALA A 63 19.71 29.42 16.98
N ILE A 64 20.61 28.45 17.04
CA ILE A 64 20.90 27.72 18.29
C ILE A 64 21.55 28.67 19.32
N ASP A 65 22.41 29.58 18.86
CA ASP A 65 23.18 30.54 19.68
C ASP A 65 22.52 31.93 19.75
N ARG A 66 21.94 32.41 18.63
CA ARG A 66 21.19 33.67 18.48
C ARG A 66 19.74 33.40 18.02
N PRO A 67 18.81 33.05 18.93
CA PRO A 67 17.46 32.53 18.61
C PRO A 67 16.64 33.40 17.67
N GLU A 68 16.83 34.71 17.73
CA GLU A 68 16.17 35.68 16.88
C GLU A 68 16.44 35.48 15.37
N LEU A 69 17.54 34.80 15.01
CA LEU A 69 17.84 34.41 13.63
C LEU A 69 16.88 33.35 13.06
N ALA A 70 16.14 32.62 13.91
CA ALA A 70 15.05 31.76 13.43
C ALA A 70 13.88 32.59 12.88
N GLU A 71 13.58 33.75 13.49
CA GLU A 71 12.57 34.69 12.99
C GLU A 71 13.04 35.40 11.72
N VAL A 72 14.35 35.68 11.59
CA VAL A 72 14.94 36.13 10.32
C VAL A 72 14.79 35.07 9.22
N ALA A 73 15.07 33.80 9.53
CA ALA A 73 14.87 32.68 8.58
C ALA A 73 13.38 32.52 8.20
N LYS A 74 12.46 32.74 9.14
CA LYS A 74 11.00 32.77 8.90
C LYS A 74 10.61 33.91 7.96
N SER A 75 11.00 35.16 8.24
CA SER A 75 10.71 36.31 7.35
C SER A 75 11.31 36.08 5.95
N HIS A 76 12.54 35.56 5.86
CA HIS A 76 13.16 35.25 4.56
C HIS A 76 12.37 34.18 3.77
N LEU A 77 11.78 33.19 4.44
CA LEU A 77 10.88 32.20 3.83
C LEU A 77 9.53 32.81 3.43
N LEU A 78 8.96 33.68 4.27
CA LEU A 78 7.68 34.33 3.98
C LEU A 78 7.80 35.35 2.83
N GLY A 79 8.90 36.09 2.76
CA GLY A 79 9.19 36.99 1.63
C GLY A 79 9.36 36.23 0.31
N ARG A 80 9.94 35.01 0.34
CA ARG A 80 9.94 34.08 -0.80
C ARG A 80 8.51 33.69 -1.21
N VAL A 81 7.63 33.38 -0.25
CA VAL A 81 6.21 33.07 -0.51
C VAL A 81 5.49 34.26 -1.18
N TYR A 82 5.61 35.47 -0.64
CA TYR A 82 5.00 36.67 -1.24
C TYR A 82 5.60 37.02 -2.61
N LYS A 83 6.89 36.77 -2.84
CA LYS A 83 7.54 36.90 -4.16
C LYS A 83 6.93 35.93 -5.19
N GLU A 84 6.75 34.67 -4.82
CA GLU A 84 6.23 33.61 -5.70
C GLU A 84 4.74 33.79 -6.01
N VAL A 85 3.92 34.16 -5.01
CA VAL A 85 2.46 34.27 -5.13
C VAL A 85 1.99 35.64 -5.65
N PHE A 86 2.66 36.74 -5.27
CA PHE A 86 2.19 38.10 -5.53
C PHE A 86 3.17 38.98 -6.35
N GLY A 87 4.33 38.44 -6.73
CA GLY A 87 5.37 39.17 -7.46
C GLY A 87 6.08 40.26 -6.64
N LYS A 88 5.97 40.24 -5.31
CA LYS A 88 6.60 41.23 -4.41
C LYS A 88 7.20 40.58 -3.17
N ASP A 89 8.48 40.83 -2.95
CA ASP A 89 9.30 40.21 -1.90
C ASP A 89 8.80 40.50 -0.48
N PHE A 90 8.10 41.62 -0.25
CA PHE A 90 7.52 41.96 1.05
C PHE A 90 6.22 42.76 0.87
N LEU A 91 5.20 42.46 1.67
CA LEU A 91 3.98 43.26 1.80
C LEU A 91 3.94 43.93 3.18
N ARG A 92 4.28 45.24 3.21
CA ARG A 92 3.98 46.10 4.36
C ARG A 92 2.47 46.12 4.62
N HIS A 93 2.06 46.28 5.88
CA HIS A 93 0.64 46.40 6.24
C HIS A 93 -0.09 47.47 5.40
N LYS A 94 -1.33 47.15 5.00
CA LYS A 94 -2.32 48.04 4.37
C LYS A 94 -2.01 48.57 2.95
N SER A 95 -1.74 47.69 1.98
CA SER A 95 -2.18 47.94 0.59
C SER A 95 -2.27 46.67 -0.29
N GLY A 96 -3.45 46.43 -0.87
CA GLY A 96 -3.67 45.52 -1.99
C GLY A 96 -3.48 44.01 -1.77
N TYR A 97 -3.51 43.49 -0.54
CA TYR A 97 -3.45 42.04 -0.30
C TYR A 97 -4.71 41.33 -0.84
N LEU A 98 -5.91 41.81 -0.48
CA LEU A 98 -7.19 41.25 -0.92
C LEU A 98 -7.28 41.18 -2.45
N GLU A 99 -6.99 42.30 -3.11
CA GLU A 99 -6.99 42.45 -4.57
C GLU A 99 -6.07 41.41 -5.25
N ARG A 100 -4.87 41.20 -4.70
CA ARG A 100 -3.90 40.22 -5.22
C ARG A 100 -4.31 38.78 -4.97
N ALA A 101 -4.86 38.48 -3.78
CA ALA A 101 -5.38 37.16 -3.47
C ALA A 101 -6.57 36.80 -4.38
N LEU A 102 -7.52 37.72 -4.58
CA LEU A 102 -8.65 37.56 -5.49
C LEU A 102 -8.20 37.42 -6.96
N ALA A 103 -7.28 38.26 -7.42
CA ALA A 103 -6.73 38.15 -8.77
C ALA A 103 -6.03 36.80 -9.00
N ARG A 104 -5.30 36.28 -8.01
CA ARG A 104 -4.67 34.96 -8.08
C ARG A 104 -5.69 33.81 -8.00
N TYR A 105 -6.78 33.97 -7.26
CA TYR A 105 -7.87 32.99 -7.25
C TYR A 105 -8.65 32.95 -8.56
N ARG A 106 -8.91 34.09 -9.20
CA ARG A 106 -9.53 34.15 -10.53
C ARG A 106 -8.65 33.43 -11.56
N GLN A 107 -7.33 33.67 -11.57
CA GLN A 107 -6.37 32.90 -12.38
C GLN A 107 -6.40 31.38 -12.12
N LEU A 108 -6.59 30.94 -10.87
CA LEU A 108 -6.71 29.51 -10.54
C LEU A 108 -8.04 28.91 -10.98
N ALA A 109 -9.13 29.69 -11.00
CA ALA A 109 -10.43 29.29 -11.51
C ALA A 109 -10.42 29.22 -13.05
N GLU A 110 -9.90 30.26 -13.72
CA GLU A 110 -9.66 30.32 -15.18
C GLU A 110 -8.79 29.15 -15.67
N ALA A 111 -7.77 28.77 -14.91
CA ALA A 111 -6.93 27.60 -15.18
C ALA A 111 -7.61 26.24 -14.85
N GLY A 112 -8.84 26.25 -14.35
CA GLY A 112 -9.59 25.04 -13.97
C GLY A 112 -8.98 24.24 -12.82
N LEU A 113 -8.15 24.87 -11.99
CA LEU A 113 -7.51 24.30 -10.79
C LEU A 113 -8.35 24.51 -9.53
N LEU A 114 -9.15 25.57 -9.53
CA LEU A 114 -10.16 25.92 -8.53
C LEU A 114 -11.55 25.92 -9.20
N LYS A 115 -12.62 25.67 -8.44
CA LYS A 115 -14.00 25.83 -8.92
C LYS A 115 -14.38 27.32 -8.94
N GLU A 116 -15.02 27.79 -10.01
CA GLU A 116 -15.49 29.20 -10.13
C GLU A 116 -16.46 29.61 -9.02
N GLU A 117 -17.33 28.69 -8.58
CA GLU A 117 -18.27 28.88 -7.45
C GLU A 117 -17.59 29.36 -6.14
N SER A 118 -16.30 29.06 -5.96
CA SER A 118 -15.53 29.50 -4.79
C SER A 118 -15.40 31.01 -4.67
N LEU A 119 -15.33 31.73 -5.80
CA LEU A 119 -15.05 33.16 -5.86
C LEU A 119 -16.12 33.96 -5.11
N ARG A 120 -17.39 33.54 -5.16
CA ARG A 120 -18.49 34.21 -4.45
C ARG A 120 -18.31 34.26 -2.93
N LEU A 121 -17.77 33.20 -2.32
CA LEU A 121 -17.52 33.15 -0.88
C LEU A 121 -16.14 33.74 -0.51
N LEU A 122 -15.17 33.69 -1.43
CA LEU A 122 -13.88 34.36 -1.31
C LEU A 122 -13.98 35.88 -1.55
N GLU A 123 -15.05 36.42 -2.12
CA GLU A 123 -15.24 37.87 -2.26
C GLU A 123 -16.03 38.49 -1.08
N ALA A 124 -16.51 37.67 -0.13
CA ALA A 124 -17.49 38.09 0.87
C ALA A 124 -16.93 38.57 2.24
N PHE A 125 -15.63 38.46 2.49
CA PHE A 125 -14.96 39.02 3.67
C PHE A 125 -13.43 39.08 3.48
N GLU A 126 -12.74 39.96 4.21
CA GLU A 126 -11.28 40.07 4.05
C GLU A 126 -10.50 38.90 4.70
N PRO A 127 -9.41 38.41 4.07
CA PRO A 127 -8.48 37.48 4.68
C PRO A 127 -7.63 38.17 5.76
N LYS A 128 -6.91 37.37 6.56
CA LYS A 128 -6.04 37.82 7.66
C LYS A 128 -4.57 37.48 7.36
N PRO A 129 -3.79 38.37 6.71
CA PRO A 129 -2.39 38.11 6.36
C PRO A 129 -1.48 37.82 7.56
N ASP A 130 -1.83 38.32 8.75
CA ASP A 130 -1.00 38.16 9.95
C ASP A 130 -0.96 36.73 10.49
N PHE A 131 -1.86 35.86 10.02
CA PHE A 131 -1.72 34.42 10.24
C PHE A 131 -0.43 33.87 9.60
N ASP A 132 -0.05 34.32 8.39
CA ASP A 132 1.23 33.93 7.76
C ASP A 132 2.43 34.22 8.67
N ARG A 133 2.42 35.36 9.38
CA ARG A 133 3.49 35.79 10.30
C ARG A 133 3.49 35.01 11.63
N SER A 134 2.31 34.57 12.05
CA SER A 134 2.09 33.82 13.31
C SER A 134 2.57 32.36 13.25
N LEU A 135 2.77 31.80 12.06
CA LEU A 135 3.23 30.44 11.86
C LEU A 135 4.72 30.29 12.19
N SER A 136 5.13 29.10 12.65
CA SER A 136 6.55 28.77 12.79
C SER A 136 7.21 28.57 11.41
N TYR A 137 8.55 28.63 11.35
CA TYR A 137 9.30 28.30 10.13
C TYR A 137 8.92 26.91 9.57
N ASN A 138 8.78 25.91 10.44
CA ASN A 138 8.38 24.56 10.03
C ASN A 138 6.92 24.49 9.55
N ALA A 139 6.01 25.26 10.15
CA ALA A 139 4.64 25.39 9.67
C ALA A 139 4.59 26.04 8.27
N LEU A 140 5.35 27.11 8.02
CA LEU A 140 5.49 27.70 6.68
C LEU A 140 6.03 26.69 5.66
N ARG A 141 7.00 25.84 6.06
CA ARG A 141 7.53 24.77 5.19
C ARG A 141 6.49 23.71 4.82
N LEU A 142 5.40 23.52 5.57
CA LEU A 142 4.28 22.66 5.14
C LEU A 142 3.49 23.25 3.97
N PHE A 143 3.39 24.58 3.87
CA PHE A 143 2.78 25.24 2.73
C PHE A 143 3.72 25.23 1.51
N THR A 144 5.00 25.56 1.68
CA THR A 144 5.94 25.61 0.54
C THR A 144 6.36 24.23 0.04
N ASN A 145 6.69 23.30 0.94
CA ASN A 145 7.27 21.98 0.60
C ASN A 145 6.30 20.82 0.88
N GLY A 146 5.28 21.02 1.72
CA GLY A 146 4.33 19.97 2.16
C GLY A 146 3.01 19.88 1.39
N ASN A 147 2.79 20.74 0.38
CA ASN A 147 1.62 20.82 -0.50
C ASN A 147 0.30 21.33 0.11
N TYR A 148 0.31 22.00 1.27
CA TYR A 148 -0.91 22.59 1.86
C TYR A 148 -1.43 23.82 1.10
N ALA A 149 -0.56 24.58 0.43
CA ALA A 149 -0.94 25.64 -0.50
C ALA A 149 -1.08 25.07 -1.92
N LEU A 150 -2.03 25.59 -2.70
CA LEU A 150 -2.15 25.25 -4.12
C LEU A 150 -0.94 25.75 -4.94
N ARG A 151 -0.73 25.09 -6.07
CA ARG A 151 0.25 25.46 -7.09
C ARG A 151 -0.46 25.74 -8.42
N GLY A 152 0.08 26.65 -9.21
CA GLY A 152 -0.40 26.96 -10.56
C GLY A 152 -0.02 25.87 -11.56
N GLY A 153 -0.47 26.03 -12.82
CA GLY A 153 -0.10 25.13 -13.93
C GLY A 153 1.39 25.17 -14.31
N ASP A 154 2.11 26.18 -13.82
CA ASP A 154 3.57 26.32 -13.87
C ASP A 154 4.29 25.61 -12.70
N PHE A 155 3.54 24.86 -11.88
CA PHE A 155 3.94 24.22 -10.63
C PHE A 155 4.47 25.18 -9.55
N ARG A 156 4.30 26.50 -9.68
CA ARG A 156 4.71 27.49 -8.67
C ARG A 156 3.63 27.69 -7.62
N LEU A 157 4.02 28.11 -6.42
CA LEU A 157 3.11 28.44 -5.32
C LEU A 157 2.08 29.48 -5.79
N ALA A 158 0.80 29.22 -5.51
CA ALA A 158 -0.30 30.09 -5.91
C ALA A 158 -1.13 30.61 -4.73
N GLU A 159 -0.79 30.21 -3.50
CA GLU A 159 -1.42 30.67 -2.26
C GLU A 159 -0.40 30.91 -1.16
N THR A 160 -0.69 31.87 -0.29
CA THR A 160 -0.10 31.98 1.04
C THR A 160 -0.81 31.05 2.04
N PRO A 161 -0.25 30.79 3.24
CA PRO A 161 -0.99 30.13 4.32
C PRO A 161 -2.35 30.76 4.66
N SER A 162 -2.42 32.10 4.73
CA SER A 162 -3.64 32.87 4.98
C SER A 162 -4.68 32.76 3.86
N MET A 163 -4.24 32.58 2.61
CA MET A 163 -5.11 32.21 1.49
C MET A 163 -5.60 30.76 1.63
N ALA A 164 -4.70 29.79 1.81
CA ALA A 164 -5.07 28.37 1.94
C ALA A 164 -6.06 28.12 3.10
N ALA A 165 -5.88 28.76 4.25
CA ALA A 165 -6.81 28.69 5.38
C ALA A 165 -8.21 29.26 5.06
N TRP A 166 -8.28 30.25 4.17
CA TRP A 166 -9.50 30.93 3.75
C TRP A 166 -10.28 30.10 2.70
N ARG A 167 -9.56 29.49 1.76
CA ARG A 167 -10.07 28.46 0.85
C ARG A 167 -10.64 27.26 1.63
N VAL A 168 -9.95 26.79 2.67
CA VAL A 168 -10.45 25.71 3.53
C VAL A 168 -11.73 26.12 4.28
N ALA A 169 -11.75 27.31 4.88
CA ALA A 169 -12.93 27.80 5.63
C ALA A 169 -14.16 27.97 4.73
N THR A 170 -13.99 28.47 3.51
CA THR A 170 -15.10 28.71 2.56
C THR A 170 -15.58 27.44 1.84
N ALA A 171 -14.75 26.40 1.66
CA ALA A 171 -15.13 25.19 0.91
C ALA A 171 -16.13 24.27 1.61
N VAL A 172 -16.27 24.41 2.93
CA VAL A 172 -17.25 23.66 3.74
C VAL A 172 -18.39 24.54 4.24
N ALA A 173 -18.13 25.83 4.49
CA ALA A 173 -19.16 26.73 5.01
C ALA A 173 -20.34 26.92 4.05
N ARG A 174 -21.55 26.82 4.60
CA ARG A 174 -22.81 27.03 3.87
C ARG A 174 -23.10 28.52 3.58
N ASP A 175 -22.49 29.42 4.34
CA ASP A 175 -22.73 30.86 4.29
C ASP A 175 -21.48 31.67 4.72
N VAL A 176 -21.56 32.99 4.55
CA VAL A 176 -20.47 33.94 4.78
C VAL A 176 -20.10 34.11 6.27
N GLU A 177 -21.06 34.01 7.19
CA GLU A 177 -20.80 34.16 8.62
C GLU A 177 -20.15 32.89 9.17
N THR A 178 -20.68 31.72 8.82
CA THR A 178 -20.07 30.42 9.11
C THR A 178 -18.64 30.34 8.54
N ALA A 179 -18.41 30.79 7.30
CA ALA A 179 -17.07 30.87 6.71
C ALA A 179 -16.13 31.78 7.51
N ARG A 180 -16.63 32.93 7.98
CA ARG A 180 -15.86 33.88 8.81
C ARG A 180 -15.53 33.31 10.18
N ARG A 181 -16.45 32.55 10.81
CA ARG A 181 -16.21 31.83 12.08
C ARG A 181 -15.18 30.72 11.91
N TYR A 182 -15.33 29.85 10.91
CA TYR A 182 -14.35 28.81 10.58
C TYR A 182 -12.97 29.39 10.30
N TYR A 183 -12.88 30.45 9.50
CA TYR A 183 -11.61 31.13 9.24
C TYR A 183 -10.99 31.70 10.53
N GLY A 184 -11.81 32.22 11.45
CA GLY A 184 -11.37 32.67 12.77
C GLY A 184 -10.74 31.58 13.64
N VAL A 185 -11.36 30.40 13.75
CA VAL A 185 -10.82 29.30 14.57
C VAL A 185 -9.64 28.58 13.90
N ILE A 186 -9.57 28.55 12.57
CA ILE A 186 -8.41 28.04 11.83
C ILE A 186 -7.20 28.99 11.94
N THR A 187 -7.39 30.30 11.70
CA THR A 187 -6.29 31.28 11.76
C THR A 187 -5.81 31.60 13.17
N SER A 188 -6.60 31.33 14.21
CA SER A 188 -6.12 31.34 15.61
C SER A 188 -5.44 30.02 16.03
N LEU A 189 -5.40 29.01 15.13
CA LEU A 189 -4.98 27.63 15.38
C LEU A 189 -5.71 26.99 16.58
N ARG A 190 -6.93 27.43 16.89
CA ARG A 190 -7.83 26.82 17.89
C ARG A 190 -8.35 25.47 17.40
N ILE A 191 -8.68 25.39 16.11
CA ILE A 191 -9.04 24.17 15.39
C ILE A 191 -8.08 24.01 14.20
N VAL A 192 -7.58 22.79 13.98
CA VAL A 192 -6.64 22.47 12.90
C VAL A 192 -7.21 21.33 12.02
N PRO A 193 -7.77 21.67 10.84
CA PRO A 193 -8.29 20.70 9.87
C PRO A 193 -7.23 19.69 9.44
N ALA A 194 -7.64 18.44 9.19
CA ALA A 194 -6.75 17.39 8.70
C ALA A 194 -6.15 17.71 7.32
N SER A 195 -5.08 17.00 6.96
CA SER A 195 -4.31 17.27 5.73
C SER A 195 -5.14 17.32 4.43
N PRO A 196 -6.18 16.48 4.20
CA PRO A 196 -6.98 16.54 2.98
C PRO A 196 -7.67 17.88 2.74
N PHE A 197 -8.18 18.56 3.78
CA PHE A 197 -8.83 19.87 3.66
C PHE A 197 -7.93 20.87 2.91
N TRP A 198 -6.70 21.03 3.37
CA TRP A 198 -5.70 21.91 2.77
C TRP A 198 -5.40 21.53 1.31
N PHE A 199 -5.29 20.23 1.01
CA PHE A 199 -4.99 19.73 -0.33
C PHE A 199 -6.12 19.94 -1.35
N ASN A 200 -7.38 19.86 -0.91
CA ASN A 200 -8.52 19.50 -1.77
C ASN A 200 -9.66 20.53 -1.78
N ALA A 201 -9.78 21.40 -0.78
CA ALA A 201 -10.85 22.41 -0.67
C ALA A 201 -10.97 23.29 -1.94
N TRP A 202 -12.19 23.40 -2.50
CA TRP A 202 -12.53 24.08 -3.76
C TRP A 202 -11.81 23.58 -5.03
N THR A 203 -11.13 22.44 -4.99
CA THR A 203 -10.51 21.83 -6.19
C THR A 203 -11.49 20.92 -6.93
N LYS A 204 -11.04 20.24 -7.99
CA LYS A 204 -11.79 19.16 -8.66
C LYS A 204 -11.84 17.83 -7.87
N LYS A 205 -11.14 17.72 -6.73
CA LYS A 205 -11.05 16.48 -5.92
C LYS A 205 -11.43 16.73 -4.46
N GLU A 206 -12.65 17.20 -4.19
CA GLU A 206 -13.13 17.52 -2.82
C GLU A 206 -13.41 16.27 -1.97
N MET A 207 -12.35 15.53 -1.62
CA MET A 207 -12.38 14.50 -0.56
C MET A 207 -11.74 15.06 0.72
N PHE A 208 -12.47 15.03 1.84
CA PHE A 208 -11.99 15.56 3.13
C PHE A 208 -11.74 14.49 4.20
N ALA A 209 -12.36 13.32 4.07
CA ALA A 209 -12.06 12.17 4.93
C ALA A 209 -10.59 11.73 4.79
N SER A 210 -10.00 11.27 5.90
CA SER A 210 -8.55 11.00 6.00
C SER A 210 -8.21 9.51 6.13
N CYS A 211 -9.11 8.74 6.71
CA CYS A 211 -9.02 7.29 6.86
C CYS A 211 -10.40 6.68 6.52
N PHE A 212 -10.43 5.46 6.01
CA PHE A 212 -11.59 4.77 5.45
C PHE A 212 -11.45 3.28 5.73
N THR A 213 -12.49 2.45 5.68
CA THR A 213 -12.39 0.98 5.86
C THR A 213 -13.42 0.20 5.05
N LEU A 214 -13.17 -1.08 4.75
CA LEU A 214 -13.92 -1.92 3.78
C LEU A 214 -14.27 -3.32 4.35
N GLU A 215 -14.13 -4.50 3.69
CA GLU A 215 -14.19 -5.84 4.35
C GLU A 215 -13.64 -6.97 3.49
N VAL A 216 -12.96 -7.95 4.12
CA VAL A 216 -12.75 -9.25 3.49
C VAL A 216 -13.89 -10.18 3.89
N GLU A 217 -14.90 -10.32 3.05
CA GLU A 217 -15.68 -11.55 3.07
C GLU A 217 -14.88 -12.74 2.49
N ASP A 218 -15.18 -13.96 2.94
CA ASP A 218 -14.54 -15.21 2.47
C ASP A 218 -15.11 -15.67 1.12
N CYS A 219 -14.65 -14.94 0.11
CA CYS A 219 -14.97 -15.02 -1.30
C CYS A 219 -13.96 -14.12 -1.98
N LEU A 220 -13.77 -14.31 -3.28
CA LEU A 220 -12.76 -13.52 -3.93
C LEU A 220 -13.21 -12.08 -4.20
N SER A 221 -14.51 -11.66 -4.23
CA SER A 221 -14.99 -10.24 -4.47
C SER A 221 -16.55 -9.88 -4.56
N SER A 222 -17.15 -9.09 -5.52
CA SER A 222 -18.58 -8.57 -5.73
C SER A 222 -19.36 -8.74 -7.10
N LEU A 223 -18.79 -9.39 -8.14
CA LEU A 223 -19.31 -9.85 -9.46
C LEU A 223 -19.86 -11.33 -9.65
N SER A 224 -19.71 -12.29 -8.71
CA SER A 224 -20.06 -13.74 -8.78
C SER A 224 -21.00 -14.38 -7.73
N HIS A 225 -20.74 -14.26 -6.43
CA HIS A 225 -21.68 -14.50 -5.33
C HIS A 225 -22.57 -13.24 -4.99
N PRO A 226 -23.50 -12.73 -5.86
CA PRO A 226 -23.97 -11.33 -5.83
C PRO A 226 -24.41 -10.77 -4.47
N GLY A 227 -24.09 -9.50 -4.24
CA GLY A 227 -24.34 -8.81 -2.96
C GLY A 227 -23.41 -9.26 -1.84
N ARG A 228 -22.12 -9.46 -2.16
CA ARG A 228 -21.04 -9.68 -1.20
C ARG A 228 -19.88 -8.74 -1.48
N PHE A 229 -19.09 -8.45 -0.46
CA PHE A 229 -17.97 -7.51 -0.53
C PHE A 229 -16.71 -8.16 0.07
N CYS A 230 -15.85 -8.65 -0.83
CA CYS A 230 -14.79 -9.58 -0.54
C CYS A 230 -13.43 -9.15 -1.13
N ILE A 231 -12.47 -10.09 -1.16
CA ILE A 231 -11.02 -9.84 -1.37
C ILE A 231 -10.72 -8.86 -2.52
N TYR A 232 -11.40 -8.95 -3.66
CA TYR A 232 -11.17 -8.18 -4.89
C TYR A 232 -12.22 -7.05 -5.12
N ASP A 233 -12.87 -6.45 -4.11
CA ASP A 233 -13.77 -5.27 -4.31
C ASP A 233 -13.27 -4.00 -3.68
N ALA A 234 -13.06 -4.16 -2.39
CA ALA A 234 -12.32 -3.28 -1.54
C ALA A 234 -10.97 -2.93 -2.22
N LEU A 235 -10.48 -3.87 -3.01
CA LEU A 235 -9.69 -3.76 -4.22
C LEU A 235 -9.54 -2.42 -4.95
N ALA A 236 -10.46 -2.11 -5.85
CA ALA A 236 -10.37 -0.85 -6.57
C ALA A 236 -10.55 0.33 -5.61
N TYR A 237 -11.42 0.16 -4.61
CA TYR A 237 -11.77 1.19 -3.64
C TYR A 237 -10.53 1.71 -2.88
N SER A 238 -9.70 0.81 -2.35
CA SER A 238 -8.37 1.04 -1.79
C SER A 238 -7.50 1.90 -2.69
N GLY A 239 -7.38 1.52 -3.97
CA GLY A 239 -6.58 2.26 -4.94
C GLY A 239 -7.12 3.67 -5.19
N ILE A 240 -8.43 3.80 -5.38
CA ILE A 240 -9.13 5.08 -5.57
C ILE A 240 -8.89 6.00 -4.35
N ILE A 241 -9.10 5.48 -3.14
CA ILE A 241 -8.99 6.28 -1.91
C ILE A 241 -7.53 6.66 -1.62
N GLN A 242 -6.56 5.76 -1.87
CA GLN A 242 -5.13 6.07 -1.81
C GLN A 242 -4.72 7.11 -2.85
N GLN A 243 -5.33 7.11 -4.05
CA GLN A 243 -5.11 8.13 -5.08
C GLN A 243 -5.66 9.51 -4.65
N LEU A 244 -6.77 9.54 -3.90
CA LEU A 244 -7.33 10.77 -3.30
C LEU A 244 -6.56 11.24 -2.05
N GLY A 245 -5.71 10.39 -1.48
CA GLY A 245 -4.78 10.71 -0.40
C GLY A 245 -5.16 10.13 0.97
N GLY A 246 -6.24 9.35 1.06
CA GLY A 246 -6.72 8.71 2.27
C GLY A 246 -5.95 7.43 2.63
N GLY A 247 -5.97 7.09 3.92
CA GLY A 247 -5.66 5.75 4.40
C GLY A 247 -6.90 4.85 4.41
N VAL A 248 -6.74 3.54 4.23
CA VAL A 248 -7.86 2.69 3.74
C VAL A 248 -7.82 1.26 4.26
N GLY A 249 -8.82 0.90 5.05
CA GLY A 249 -8.75 0.20 6.32
C GLY A 249 -9.09 -1.24 6.39
N TYR A 250 -8.12 -2.18 6.50
CA TYR A 250 -8.15 -3.59 6.01
C TYR A 250 -7.97 -4.80 7.09
N ASP A 251 -8.90 -5.81 7.18
CA ASP A 251 -9.20 -6.91 8.21
C ASP A 251 -9.52 -8.23 7.52
N PHE A 252 -8.88 -9.30 7.96
CA PHE A 252 -8.86 -10.58 7.26
C PHE A 252 -9.60 -11.71 7.99
N SER A 253 -10.31 -11.40 9.09
CA SER A 253 -10.84 -12.40 10.04
C SER A 253 -11.86 -13.39 9.47
N LEU A 254 -12.61 -13.06 8.42
CA LEU A 254 -13.53 -14.03 7.81
C LEU A 254 -12.84 -15.02 6.87
N LEU A 255 -11.66 -14.70 6.33
CA LEU A 255 -10.96 -15.60 5.41
C LEU A 255 -10.72 -16.94 6.07
N ARG A 256 -10.97 -18.03 5.34
CA ARG A 256 -10.68 -19.37 5.85
C ARG A 256 -9.16 -19.57 6.06
N PRO A 257 -8.76 -20.34 7.08
CA PRO A 257 -7.37 -20.48 7.49
C PRO A 257 -6.51 -21.27 6.49
N GLU A 258 -5.20 -21.21 6.68
CA GLU A 258 -4.27 -22.07 5.96
C GLU A 258 -4.61 -23.55 6.21
N GLY A 259 -4.68 -24.34 5.13
CA GLY A 259 -5.10 -25.73 5.20
C GLY A 259 -6.60 -26.00 4.99
N ASP A 260 -7.48 -24.99 5.00
CA ASP A 260 -8.92 -25.24 4.85
C ASP A 260 -9.42 -25.37 3.39
N VAL A 261 -10.44 -26.20 3.20
CA VAL A 261 -11.04 -26.57 1.92
C VAL A 261 -11.59 -25.36 1.15
N VAL A 262 -11.15 -25.21 -0.11
CA VAL A 262 -11.87 -24.41 -1.11
C VAL A 262 -12.78 -25.31 -1.95
N ARG A 263 -14.08 -25.28 -1.62
CA ARG A 263 -15.13 -25.90 -2.42
C ARG A 263 -15.05 -25.35 -3.86
N GLY A 264 -14.93 -26.25 -4.82
CA GLY A 264 -14.75 -25.92 -6.24
C GLY A 264 -13.34 -26.14 -6.79
N SER A 265 -12.29 -26.23 -5.97
CA SER A 265 -10.90 -26.44 -6.44
C SER A 265 -10.19 -27.68 -5.87
N VAL A 266 -10.80 -28.40 -4.93
CA VAL A 266 -10.20 -29.58 -4.23
C VAL A 266 -8.92 -29.26 -3.43
N GLY A 267 -8.47 -28.01 -3.43
CA GLY A 267 -7.25 -27.54 -2.75
C GLY A 267 -7.50 -26.84 -1.41
N VAL A 268 -6.41 -26.54 -0.71
CA VAL A 268 -6.39 -25.98 0.65
C VAL A 268 -5.90 -24.53 0.67
N ALA A 269 -6.56 -23.68 1.46
CA ALA A 269 -6.28 -22.25 1.48
C ALA A 269 -4.89 -21.94 2.05
N SER A 270 -4.37 -20.75 1.71
CA SER A 270 -3.07 -20.24 2.19
C SER A 270 -3.17 -19.34 3.42
N GLY A 271 -4.39 -19.11 3.89
CA GLY A 271 -4.67 -18.26 5.02
C GLY A 271 -4.59 -16.75 4.79
N PRO A 272 -5.24 -15.94 5.64
CA PRO A 272 -5.22 -14.48 5.62
C PRO A 272 -3.82 -13.85 5.56
N VAL A 273 -2.80 -14.42 6.23
CA VAL A 273 -1.44 -13.85 6.22
C VAL A 273 -0.76 -13.95 4.86
N SER A 274 -1.09 -14.98 4.06
CA SER A 274 -0.57 -15.10 2.70
C SER A 274 -1.28 -14.13 1.76
N PHE A 275 -2.61 -14.01 1.90
CA PHE A 275 -3.36 -12.91 1.33
C PHE A 275 -2.67 -11.57 1.69
N MET A 276 -2.30 -11.31 2.96
CA MET A 276 -1.60 -10.08 3.39
C MET A 276 -0.29 -9.74 2.64
N LYS A 277 0.33 -10.68 1.92
CA LYS A 277 1.49 -10.45 1.02
C LYS A 277 1.15 -10.04 -0.40
N LEU A 278 -0.06 -10.35 -0.86
CA LEU A 278 -0.70 -9.46 -1.81
C LEU A 278 -0.58 -8.10 -1.13
N PHE A 279 -1.29 -7.97 -0.02
CA PHE A 279 -1.66 -6.68 0.48
C PHE A 279 -0.53 -5.67 0.81
N ASP A 280 0.75 -6.00 0.99
CA ASP A 280 1.71 -4.97 1.40
C ASP A 280 2.06 -3.87 0.36
N THR A 281 1.78 -4.06 -0.93
CA THR A 281 2.40 -3.26 -2.01
C THR A 281 1.61 -2.04 -2.54
N ASN A 282 0.40 -1.67 -2.07
CA ASN A 282 -0.52 -0.80 -2.89
C ASN A 282 -0.17 0.65 -2.68
N VAL A 283 0.24 0.92 -1.46
CA VAL A 283 0.86 2.17 -1.05
C VAL A 283 2.32 2.26 -1.48
N GLU A 284 2.91 1.16 -1.94
CA GLU A 284 4.20 1.17 -2.63
C GLU A 284 4.04 1.42 -4.15
N VAL A 285 2.93 0.99 -4.75
CA VAL A 285 2.43 1.30 -6.10
C VAL A 285 2.05 2.79 -6.16
N ILE A 286 1.04 3.16 -5.37
CA ILE A 286 0.34 4.44 -5.35
C ILE A 286 1.13 5.44 -4.52
N LYS A 287 2.33 5.74 -5.03
CA LYS A 287 3.13 6.90 -4.65
C LYS A 287 2.42 8.14 -5.20
N GLN A 288 1.51 8.67 -4.38
CA GLN A 288 0.58 9.76 -4.72
C GLN A 288 1.29 10.92 -5.43
N GLY A 289 0.57 11.63 -6.31
CA GLY A 289 1.08 12.75 -7.10
C GLY A 289 1.59 13.94 -6.25
N GLY A 290 2.81 13.82 -5.73
CA GLY A 290 3.55 14.83 -4.97
C GLY A 290 3.18 15.02 -3.49
N LYS A 291 2.00 14.58 -3.02
CA LYS A 291 1.43 15.07 -1.73
C LYS A 291 1.76 14.25 -0.46
N ARG A 292 1.59 12.93 -0.45
CA ARG A 292 1.85 12.01 0.69
C ARG A 292 2.21 10.62 0.17
N ARG A 293 2.63 9.70 1.05
CA ARG A 293 2.55 8.24 0.84
C ARG A 293 1.25 7.79 1.54
N GLY A 294 0.59 6.73 1.08
CA GLY A 294 -0.38 6.05 1.94
C GLY A 294 0.33 5.40 3.16
N ALA A 295 -0.41 4.78 4.06
CA ALA A 295 0.14 3.80 5.01
C ALA A 295 -0.46 2.42 4.69
N GLN A 296 -0.04 1.32 5.33
CA GLN A 296 -0.77 0.02 5.33
C GLN A 296 -0.96 -0.49 6.77
N MET A 297 -1.95 -1.36 7.03
CA MET A 297 -2.39 -1.86 8.35
C MET A 297 -3.40 -3.01 8.19
N GLY A 298 -3.20 -4.10 8.94
CA GLY A 298 -3.97 -5.35 8.83
C GLY A 298 -4.47 -5.87 10.17
N THR A 299 -5.62 -6.52 10.19
CA THR A 299 -6.17 -7.12 11.41
C THR A 299 -6.63 -8.57 11.23
N LEU A 300 -6.55 -9.35 12.31
CA LEU A 300 -6.98 -10.76 12.34
C LEU A 300 -7.42 -11.15 13.76
N HIS A 301 -8.52 -11.89 13.89
CA HIS A 301 -9.05 -12.28 15.19
C HIS A 301 -8.28 -13.40 15.89
N VAL A 302 -8.25 -13.35 17.22
CA VAL A 302 -7.53 -14.31 18.07
C VAL A 302 -8.10 -15.73 18.06
N TRP A 303 -9.37 -15.93 17.67
CA TRP A 303 -9.93 -17.24 17.38
C TRP A 303 -9.55 -17.76 15.99
N HIS A 304 -8.98 -16.94 15.10
CA HIS A 304 -8.65 -17.40 13.75
C HIS A 304 -7.44 -18.37 13.80
N PRO A 305 -7.49 -19.57 13.19
CA PRO A 305 -6.43 -20.57 13.35
C PRO A 305 -5.01 -20.11 12.99
N ASP A 306 -4.87 -19.22 12.01
CA ASP A 306 -3.57 -18.65 11.60
C ASP A 306 -3.03 -17.53 12.51
N VAL A 307 -3.67 -17.24 13.64
CA VAL A 307 -3.28 -16.13 14.53
C VAL A 307 -1.79 -16.17 14.92
N ARG A 308 -1.20 -17.34 15.22
CA ARG A 308 0.23 -17.46 15.52
C ARG A 308 1.13 -17.10 14.32
N LYS A 309 0.68 -17.37 13.08
CA LYS A 309 1.37 -16.98 11.84
C LYS A 309 1.27 -15.48 11.59
N PHE A 310 0.15 -14.86 11.96
CA PHE A 310 -0.07 -13.42 11.88
C PHE A 310 0.82 -12.67 12.88
N ILE A 311 0.87 -13.12 14.14
CA ILE A 311 1.72 -12.55 15.20
C ILE A 311 3.19 -12.54 14.78
N LYS A 312 3.69 -13.66 14.27
CA LYS A 312 5.10 -13.84 13.90
C LYS A 312 5.45 -13.25 12.53
N ALA A 313 4.52 -12.60 11.84
CA ALA A 313 4.71 -12.11 10.48
C ALA A 313 5.72 -10.95 10.35
N LYS A 314 6.15 -10.31 11.45
CA LYS A 314 7.10 -9.18 11.44
C LYS A 314 8.26 -9.32 12.43
N THR A 315 8.42 -10.49 13.04
CA THR A 315 9.39 -10.76 14.11
C THR A 315 10.64 -11.49 13.59
N GLY A 316 11.76 -11.38 14.31
CA GLY A 316 12.98 -12.13 14.00
C GLY A 316 13.53 -11.84 12.61
N GLU A 317 13.80 -12.86 11.80
CA GLU A 317 14.35 -12.70 10.43
C GLU A 317 13.36 -12.07 9.43
N LEU A 318 12.07 -11.99 9.75
CA LEU A 318 11.06 -11.32 8.91
C LEU A 318 10.92 -9.81 9.22
N LYS A 319 11.59 -9.35 10.28
CA LYS A 319 11.62 -7.95 10.72
C LYS A 319 12.20 -7.07 9.63
N ASP A 320 11.48 -5.98 9.36
CA ASP A 320 11.80 -4.99 8.32
C ASP A 320 11.94 -5.54 6.87
N ALA A 321 11.52 -6.80 6.62
CA ALA A 321 11.56 -7.46 5.31
C ALA A 321 10.17 -7.86 4.77
N HIS A 322 9.15 -7.92 5.64
CA HIS A 322 7.80 -8.42 5.33
C HIS A 322 6.74 -7.49 5.94
N LEU A 323 5.62 -7.26 5.25
CA LEU A 323 4.53 -6.37 5.70
C LEU A 323 5.07 -4.98 6.11
N GLN A 324 5.73 -4.29 5.16
CA GLN A 324 6.54 -3.08 5.37
C GLN A 324 5.80 -1.76 5.17
N ASN A 325 4.75 -1.73 4.34
CA ASN A 325 3.80 -0.64 4.39
C ASN A 325 2.80 -0.89 5.54
N PHE A 326 2.53 -2.17 5.85
CA PHE A 326 1.66 -2.65 6.93
C PHE A 326 2.15 -2.36 8.37
N ASN A 327 1.31 -1.77 9.22
CA ASN A 327 1.18 -2.18 10.62
C ASN A 327 0.34 -3.47 10.74
N ILE A 328 0.36 -4.19 11.86
CA ILE A 328 -0.60 -5.28 12.08
C ILE A 328 -1.16 -5.25 13.51
N SER A 329 -2.37 -5.74 13.73
CA SER A 329 -2.96 -5.85 15.08
C SER A 329 -3.92 -7.03 15.22
N VAL A 330 -3.83 -7.77 16.33
CA VAL A 330 -4.74 -8.88 16.62
C VAL A 330 -6.04 -8.33 17.21
N PHE A 331 -7.19 -8.72 16.66
CA PHE A 331 -8.48 -8.54 17.33
C PHE A 331 -8.59 -9.56 18.46
N VAL A 332 -8.59 -9.10 19.72
CA VAL A 332 -8.88 -9.93 20.89
C VAL A 332 -10.21 -9.52 21.51
N ASP A 333 -10.75 -10.39 22.34
CA ASP A 333 -12.08 -10.24 22.93
C ASP A 333 -12.08 -10.66 24.41
N ASP A 334 -13.14 -10.33 25.14
CA ASP A 334 -13.16 -10.47 26.60
C ASP A 334 -13.02 -11.92 27.06
N ALA A 335 -13.58 -12.90 26.34
CA ALA A 335 -13.48 -14.32 26.70
C ALA A 335 -12.05 -14.85 26.50
N PHE A 336 -11.34 -14.36 25.48
CA PHE A 336 -9.91 -14.66 25.34
C PHE A 336 -9.10 -14.04 26.49
N MET A 337 -9.35 -12.76 26.81
CA MET A 337 -8.58 -12.02 27.81
C MET A 337 -8.82 -12.52 29.25
N GLU A 338 -10.06 -12.87 29.64
CA GLU A 338 -10.35 -13.45 30.95
C GLU A 338 -9.61 -14.80 31.15
N LYS A 339 -9.51 -15.62 30.09
CA LYS A 339 -8.71 -16.87 30.09
C LYS A 339 -7.20 -16.63 30.09
N ALA A 340 -6.72 -15.64 29.31
CA ALA A 340 -5.31 -15.27 29.21
C ALA A 340 -4.73 -14.71 30.52
N LEU A 341 -5.58 -14.08 31.35
CA LEU A 341 -5.25 -13.64 32.71
C LEU A 341 -5.60 -14.69 33.79
N GLY A 342 -6.14 -15.84 33.38
CA GLY A 342 -6.36 -17.00 34.24
C GLY A 342 -7.56 -16.92 35.19
N LEU A 343 -8.55 -16.07 34.88
CA LEU A 343 -9.85 -16.03 35.57
C LEU A 343 -10.75 -17.22 35.19
N ASP A 344 -10.45 -17.90 34.08
CA ASP A 344 -11.03 -19.16 33.64
C ASP A 344 -9.92 -20.13 33.14
N LYS A 345 -10.31 -21.38 32.82
CA LYS A 345 -9.47 -22.37 32.14
C LYS A 345 -8.83 -21.79 30.88
N PRO A 346 -7.51 -21.96 30.67
CA PRO A 346 -6.79 -21.27 29.60
C PRO A 346 -7.16 -21.73 28.19
N GLU A 347 -7.78 -22.91 28.04
CA GLU A 347 -8.25 -23.44 26.76
C GLU A 347 -9.21 -22.47 26.05
N TYR A 348 -8.83 -22.03 24.85
CA TYR A 348 -9.63 -21.17 23.98
C TYR A 348 -9.68 -21.78 22.56
N PRO A 349 -10.85 -21.80 21.89
CA PRO A 349 -11.01 -22.48 20.61
C PRO A 349 -10.46 -21.64 19.45
N LEU A 350 -9.77 -22.31 18.53
CA LEU A 350 -9.50 -21.79 17.19
C LEU A 350 -10.65 -22.19 16.27
N VAL A 351 -11.37 -21.20 15.73
CA VAL A 351 -12.62 -21.37 14.99
C VAL A 351 -12.40 -21.08 13.51
N ASN A 352 -12.73 -22.05 12.66
CA ASN A 352 -12.76 -21.87 11.22
C ASN A 352 -13.99 -21.01 10.83
N PRO A 353 -13.80 -19.79 10.27
CA PRO A 353 -14.90 -18.88 9.96
C PRO A 353 -15.82 -19.40 8.85
N ARG A 354 -15.30 -20.14 7.86
CA ARG A 354 -16.12 -20.76 6.81
C ARG A 354 -17.06 -21.80 7.41
N ILE A 355 -16.53 -22.77 8.17
CA ILE A 355 -17.37 -23.83 8.75
C ILE A 355 -18.36 -23.23 9.75
N TYR A 356 -17.94 -22.21 10.52
CA TYR A 356 -18.84 -21.47 11.40
C TYR A 356 -20.02 -20.87 10.61
N LEU A 357 -19.76 -20.09 9.56
CA LEU A 357 -20.81 -19.42 8.77
C LEU A 357 -21.71 -20.41 8.02
N GLU A 358 -21.19 -21.57 7.63
CA GLU A 358 -21.98 -22.68 7.08
C GLU A 358 -22.90 -23.36 8.11
N ARG A 359 -22.54 -23.36 9.40
CA ARG A 359 -23.29 -24.05 10.48
C ARG A 359 -24.21 -23.14 11.29
N ALA A 360 -23.77 -21.93 11.61
CA ALA A 360 -24.51 -20.93 12.41
C ALA A 360 -25.32 -19.94 11.54
N GLY A 361 -25.18 -20.01 10.21
CA GLY A 361 -25.66 -19.00 9.26
C GLY A 361 -24.79 -17.73 9.29
N ARG A 362 -25.27 -16.64 8.66
CA ARG A 362 -24.57 -15.32 8.61
C ARG A 362 -24.50 -14.58 9.97
N LYS A 363 -24.58 -15.29 11.10
CA LYS A 363 -24.27 -14.71 12.42
C LYS A 363 -22.75 -14.45 12.51
N PRO A 364 -22.31 -13.37 13.17
CA PRO A 364 -20.90 -13.19 13.49
C PRO A 364 -20.32 -14.41 14.23
N VAL A 365 -19.06 -14.75 13.97
CA VAL A 365 -18.31 -15.82 14.67
C VAL A 365 -18.35 -15.58 16.18
N GLU A 366 -18.34 -14.30 16.53
CA GLU A 366 -18.28 -13.76 17.87
C GLU A 366 -19.50 -14.06 18.74
N GLU A 367 -20.68 -14.33 18.15
CA GLU A 367 -21.91 -14.55 18.92
C GLU A 367 -21.99 -15.94 19.58
N THR A 368 -21.27 -16.94 19.06
CA THR A 368 -21.19 -18.27 19.71
C THR A 368 -19.75 -18.76 19.94
N ARG A 369 -18.72 -17.93 19.71
CA ARG A 369 -17.28 -18.27 19.85
C ARG A 369 -16.86 -19.01 21.12
N VAL A 370 -17.60 -18.88 22.22
CA VAL A 370 -17.29 -19.54 23.51
C VAL A 370 -17.82 -20.99 23.58
N SER A 371 -18.83 -21.30 22.76
CA SER A 371 -19.41 -22.63 22.54
C SER A 371 -19.83 -22.79 21.06
N PRO A 372 -18.87 -22.74 20.11
CA PRO A 372 -19.18 -22.73 18.69
C PRO A 372 -19.69 -24.11 18.23
N PRO A 373 -20.26 -24.21 17.00
CA PRO A 373 -20.49 -25.51 16.36
C PRO A 373 -19.19 -26.33 16.38
N GLN A 374 -19.23 -27.55 16.93
CA GLN A 374 -18.02 -28.32 17.21
C GLN A 374 -17.24 -28.66 15.93
N GLU A 375 -17.93 -28.79 14.80
CA GLU A 375 -17.30 -29.01 13.50
C GLU A 375 -16.52 -27.80 12.98
N ALA A 376 -16.78 -26.60 13.53
CA ALA A 376 -16.04 -25.38 13.22
C ALA A 376 -14.79 -25.18 14.10
N VAL A 377 -14.58 -26.00 15.14
CA VAL A 377 -13.38 -25.92 15.98
C VAL A 377 -12.22 -26.61 15.25
N ALA A 378 -11.29 -25.82 14.74
CA ALA A 378 -10.08 -26.28 14.06
C ALA A 378 -8.97 -26.71 15.04
N GLY A 379 -9.07 -26.29 16.31
CA GLY A 379 -8.13 -26.66 17.36
C GLY A 379 -8.38 -25.89 18.65
N TRP A 380 -7.51 -26.09 19.65
CA TRP A 380 -7.53 -25.37 20.93
C TRP A 380 -6.12 -24.83 21.23
N VAL A 381 -6.05 -23.69 21.91
CA VAL A 381 -4.81 -23.07 22.37
C VAL A 381 -4.91 -22.66 23.83
N ASP A 382 -3.77 -22.61 24.52
CA ASP A 382 -3.66 -21.91 25.79
C ASP A 382 -3.67 -20.39 25.52
N ALA A 383 -4.67 -19.69 26.06
CA ALA A 383 -4.83 -18.25 25.88
C ALA A 383 -3.72 -17.43 26.55
N ARG A 384 -3.10 -17.93 27.62
CA ARG A 384 -2.00 -17.27 28.34
C ARG A 384 -0.71 -17.35 27.52
N GLU A 385 -0.44 -18.52 26.92
CA GLU A 385 0.64 -18.74 25.97
C GLU A 385 0.46 -17.85 24.72
N LEU A 386 -0.72 -17.87 24.10
CA LEU A 386 -0.99 -17.09 22.88
C LEU A 386 -0.94 -15.57 23.16
N PHE A 387 -1.44 -15.11 24.29
CA PHE A 387 -1.34 -13.69 24.66
C PHE A 387 0.12 -13.28 24.93
N ARG A 388 0.93 -14.17 25.53
CA ARG A 388 2.38 -13.96 25.61
C ARG A 388 3.02 -13.85 24.22
N GLU A 389 2.72 -14.75 23.27
CA GLU A 389 3.23 -14.63 21.89
C GLU A 389 2.90 -13.27 21.26
N ILE A 390 1.67 -12.77 21.41
CA ILE A 390 1.25 -11.45 20.92
C ILE A 390 2.17 -10.35 21.49
N THR A 391 2.32 -10.33 22.81
CA THR A 391 3.05 -9.27 23.52
C THR A 391 4.57 -9.33 23.29
N GLU A 392 5.13 -10.53 23.10
CA GLU A 392 6.54 -10.71 22.75
C GLU A 392 6.85 -10.32 21.30
N GLY A 393 5.94 -10.57 20.37
CA GLY A 393 6.07 -10.09 18.99
C GLY A 393 6.08 -8.57 18.92
N ALA A 394 5.15 -7.94 19.64
CA ALA A 394 5.08 -6.49 19.81
C ALA A 394 6.36 -5.91 20.45
N TRP A 395 6.94 -6.61 21.45
CA TRP A 395 8.21 -6.24 22.08
C TRP A 395 9.41 -6.31 21.12
N ASP A 396 9.45 -7.31 20.22
CA ASP A 396 10.51 -7.41 19.21
C ASP A 396 10.34 -6.35 18.11
N SER A 397 9.20 -6.34 17.41
CA SER A 397 9.05 -5.61 16.14
C SER A 397 8.23 -4.30 16.21
N GLY A 398 7.57 -4.02 17.34
CA GLY A 398 6.56 -2.96 17.45
C GLY A 398 5.21 -3.30 16.80
N ASP A 399 5.10 -4.50 16.24
CA ASP A 399 3.91 -5.12 15.67
C ASP A 399 3.85 -6.61 16.15
N PRO A 400 2.68 -7.23 16.38
CA PRO A 400 1.35 -6.65 16.25
C PRO A 400 0.94 -5.78 17.44
N GLY A 401 0.12 -4.77 17.18
CA GLY A 401 -0.74 -4.20 18.20
C GLY A 401 -1.89 -5.14 18.59
N VAL A 402 -2.76 -4.67 19.47
CA VAL A 402 -4.00 -5.38 19.83
C VAL A 402 -5.18 -4.43 19.71
N ILE A 403 -6.31 -4.91 19.20
CA ILE A 403 -7.59 -4.22 19.18
C ILE A 403 -8.60 -5.03 19.97
N TYR A 404 -9.17 -4.40 21.00
CA TYR A 404 -10.06 -5.03 21.96
C TYR A 404 -11.50 -4.91 21.44
N LYS A 405 -11.98 -5.94 20.72
CA LYS A 405 -13.21 -5.88 19.91
C LYS A 405 -14.45 -5.55 20.72
N ASP A 406 -14.56 -6.07 21.94
CA ASP A 406 -15.70 -5.82 22.82
C ASP A 406 -15.63 -4.41 23.44
N ASN A 407 -14.44 -3.92 23.84
CA ASN A 407 -14.23 -2.49 24.21
C ASN A 407 -14.60 -1.53 23.07
N LEU A 408 -14.24 -1.89 21.83
CA LEU A 408 -14.51 -1.11 20.63
C LEU A 408 -16.02 -1.03 20.34
N ASN A 409 -16.74 -2.14 20.54
CA ASN A 409 -18.17 -2.23 20.27
C ASN A 409 -19.06 -1.78 21.44
N ALA A 410 -18.60 -1.77 22.68
CA ALA A 410 -19.40 -1.29 23.81
C ALA A 410 -19.79 0.20 23.73
N SER A 411 -19.06 1.01 22.94
CA SER A 411 -19.41 2.40 22.59
C SER A 411 -20.07 2.56 21.21
N ASN A 412 -20.38 1.48 20.51
CA ASN A 412 -20.98 1.52 19.18
C ASN A 412 -22.49 1.89 19.29
N PRO A 413 -22.95 3.00 18.69
CA PRO A 413 -24.32 3.51 18.83
C PRO A 413 -25.37 2.65 18.12
N LEU A 414 -24.96 1.82 17.14
CA LEU A 414 -25.79 0.98 16.28
C LEU A 414 -25.42 -0.51 16.48
N LEU A 415 -24.84 -0.89 17.63
CA LEU A 415 -24.29 -2.22 17.84
C LEU A 415 -25.29 -3.34 17.54
N GLY A 416 -24.97 -4.17 16.54
CA GLY A 416 -25.76 -5.34 16.19
C GLY A 416 -26.99 -5.06 15.32
N GLU A 417 -27.27 -3.80 14.98
CA GLU A 417 -28.32 -3.41 14.03
C GLU A 417 -27.98 -3.83 12.60
N GLU A 418 -29.00 -4.24 11.83
CA GLU A 418 -28.89 -4.41 10.38
C GLU A 418 -29.24 -3.11 9.66
N ILE A 419 -28.40 -2.65 8.74
CA ILE A 419 -28.66 -1.46 7.93
C ILE A 419 -28.36 -1.68 6.44
N GLU A 420 -28.93 -0.81 5.60
CA GLU A 420 -28.84 -0.87 4.13
C GLU A 420 -28.39 0.47 3.54
N VAL A 421 -27.36 0.41 2.69
CA VAL A 421 -26.68 1.55 2.04
C VAL A 421 -26.27 1.10 0.63
N ALA A 422 -26.64 1.85 -0.40
CA ALA A 422 -26.44 1.50 -1.82
C ALA A 422 -26.80 0.03 -2.19
N GLY A 423 -27.83 -0.54 -1.56
CA GLY A 423 -28.24 -1.93 -1.74
C GLY A 423 -27.41 -3.00 -0.99
N HIS A 424 -26.29 -2.63 -0.37
CA HIS A 424 -25.52 -3.52 0.50
C HIS A 424 -26.20 -3.62 1.87
N ARG A 425 -26.37 -4.85 2.38
CA ARG A 425 -26.88 -5.14 3.73
C ARG A 425 -25.76 -5.67 4.62
N PHE A 426 -25.61 -5.07 5.80
CA PHE A 426 -24.58 -5.44 6.76
C PHE A 426 -25.05 -5.19 8.19
N ARG A 427 -24.51 -5.98 9.11
CA ARG A 427 -24.77 -5.87 10.55
C ARG A 427 -23.62 -5.10 11.20
N TYR A 428 -23.94 -4.02 11.92
CA TYR A 428 -23.02 -2.91 12.12
C TYR A 428 -21.89 -3.21 13.16
N VAL A 429 -20.75 -3.75 12.70
CA VAL A 429 -19.57 -4.18 13.49
C VAL A 429 -18.25 -4.08 12.66
N TRP A 430 -17.28 -3.27 13.11
CA TRP A 430 -16.14 -2.68 12.34
C TRP A 430 -15.05 -3.66 11.70
N ARG A 431 -14.76 -3.62 10.35
CA ARG A 431 -13.99 -4.52 9.36
C ARG A 431 -13.51 -3.88 7.98
N ALA A 432 -12.83 -4.60 6.96
CA ALA A 432 -11.73 -4.03 6.00
C ALA A 432 -10.96 -4.79 4.63
N VAL A 433 -10.66 -4.36 3.24
CA VAL A 433 -9.50 -4.70 2.09
C VAL A 433 -9.04 -3.97 0.60
N ASN A 434 -7.91 -4.34 -0.24
CA ASN A 434 -7.35 -4.57 -1.78
C ASN A 434 -6.71 -3.69 -3.09
N PRO A 435 -6.30 -4.21 -4.38
CA PRO A 435 -6.25 -3.72 -5.92
C PRO A 435 -6.01 -4.74 -7.24
N CYS A 436 -6.23 -4.50 -8.62
CA CYS A 436 -6.14 -5.52 -9.84
C CYS A 436 -5.80 -5.19 -11.41
N VAL A 437 -5.67 -6.19 -12.37
CA VAL A 437 -4.85 -6.20 -13.73
C VAL A 437 -5.38 -6.71 -15.20
N THR A 438 -4.58 -7.33 -16.16
CA THR A 438 -4.47 -7.44 -17.75
C THR A 438 -4.89 -8.61 -18.80
N GLY A 439 -5.04 -8.34 -20.16
CA GLY A 439 -6.06 -9.00 -21.10
C GLY A 439 -5.94 -9.80 -22.49
N ASP A 440 -5.02 -9.62 -23.45
CA ASP A 440 -4.96 -10.50 -24.70
C ASP A 440 -3.97 -11.67 -24.58
N THR A 441 -3.07 -11.50 -23.61
CA THR A 441 -2.20 -12.47 -22.92
C THR A 441 -2.73 -13.91 -22.94
N LYS A 442 -1.97 -14.83 -23.55
CA LYS A 442 -2.20 -16.28 -23.44
C LYS A 442 -1.89 -16.77 -22.03
N VAL A 443 -2.86 -17.46 -21.44
CA VAL A 443 -2.78 -18.10 -20.13
C VAL A 443 -2.96 -19.61 -20.31
N LEU A 444 -2.21 -20.40 -19.53
CA LEU A 444 -2.34 -21.86 -19.58
C LEU A 444 -3.56 -22.30 -18.76
N THR A 445 -4.45 -23.06 -19.38
CA THR A 445 -5.69 -23.57 -18.80
C THR A 445 -5.82 -25.07 -19.03
N LYS A 446 -6.83 -25.68 -18.41
CA LYS A 446 -7.22 -27.08 -18.67
C LYS A 446 -7.62 -27.34 -20.12
N GLU A 447 -8.09 -26.31 -20.85
CA GLU A 447 -8.42 -26.37 -22.29
C GLU A 447 -7.20 -26.09 -23.19
N GLY A 448 -5.98 -26.14 -22.62
CA GLY A 448 -4.75 -25.74 -23.30
C GLY A 448 -4.45 -24.25 -23.10
N TYR A 449 -3.66 -23.67 -24.00
CA TYR A 449 -3.43 -22.22 -24.01
C TYR A 449 -4.62 -21.49 -24.63
N LEU A 450 -5.11 -20.48 -23.91
CA LEU A 450 -6.19 -19.59 -24.34
C LEU A 450 -5.81 -18.15 -24.01
N ASN A 451 -6.18 -17.19 -24.85
CA ASN A 451 -6.10 -15.76 -24.50
C ASN A 451 -7.01 -15.52 -23.29
N ILE A 452 -6.58 -14.78 -22.25
CA ILE A 452 -7.39 -14.59 -21.02
C ILE A 452 -8.78 -13.96 -21.31
N SER A 453 -8.91 -13.15 -22.36
CA SER A 453 -10.19 -12.65 -22.89
C SER A 453 -11.09 -13.73 -23.51
N GLU A 454 -10.53 -14.78 -24.13
CA GLU A 454 -11.25 -15.97 -24.61
C GLU A 454 -11.61 -16.91 -23.45
N VAL A 455 -10.71 -17.07 -22.48
CA VAL A 455 -11.02 -17.78 -21.20
C VAL A 455 -12.21 -17.10 -20.53
N TYR A 456 -12.19 -15.77 -20.43
CA TYR A 456 -13.28 -14.97 -19.90
C TYR A 456 -14.58 -15.17 -20.67
N ARG A 457 -14.54 -15.14 -22.02
CA ARG A 457 -15.72 -15.35 -22.87
C ARG A 457 -16.32 -16.75 -22.67
N ARG A 458 -15.52 -17.81 -22.68
CA ARG A 458 -15.97 -19.19 -22.44
C ARG A 458 -16.55 -19.38 -21.04
N ALA A 459 -15.89 -18.85 -20.02
CA ALA A 459 -16.35 -18.88 -18.64
C ALA A 459 -17.70 -18.16 -18.49
N LYS A 460 -17.86 -17.00 -19.15
CA LYS A 460 -19.10 -16.24 -19.22
C LYS A 460 -20.23 -16.97 -19.95
N GLU A 461 -19.94 -17.67 -21.04
CA GLU A 461 -20.91 -18.47 -21.79
C GLU A 461 -21.36 -19.72 -21.02
N ARG A 462 -20.50 -20.28 -20.17
CA ARG A 462 -20.87 -21.32 -19.19
C ARG A 462 -21.69 -20.77 -18.02
N GLY A 463 -21.74 -19.45 -17.84
CA GLY A 463 -22.54 -18.77 -16.82
C GLY A 463 -22.10 -18.98 -15.38
N GLU A 464 -21.05 -19.76 -15.12
CA GLU A 464 -20.62 -20.08 -13.75
C GLU A 464 -19.84 -18.92 -13.16
N LEU A 465 -20.54 -18.11 -12.38
CA LEU A 465 -20.04 -17.08 -11.51
C LEU A 465 -19.03 -17.67 -10.47
N ALA A 466 -17.74 -17.27 -10.52
CA ALA A 466 -16.68 -17.79 -9.64
C ALA A 466 -16.10 -16.77 -8.64
N LEU A 467 -15.57 -15.65 -9.13
CA LEU A 467 -15.16 -14.54 -8.27
C LEU A 467 -15.77 -13.22 -8.70
N ILE A 468 -15.83 -12.34 -7.74
CA ILE A 468 -16.79 -11.27 -7.63
C ILE A 468 -15.88 -9.98 -8.10
N THR A 469 -15.99 -8.62 -7.91
CA THR A 469 -14.95 -7.51 -8.17
C THR A 469 -15.48 -6.12 -8.57
N GLU A 470 -15.66 -5.22 -7.61
CA GLU A 470 -16.01 -3.81 -7.88
C GLU A 470 -14.83 -2.97 -8.36
N GLY A 471 -15.14 -1.93 -9.15
CA GLY A 471 -14.16 -1.07 -9.81
C GLY A 471 -13.50 -1.73 -11.02
N VAL A 472 -14.31 -2.48 -11.79
CA VAL A 472 -14.09 -2.60 -13.23
C VAL A 472 -14.18 -1.21 -13.88
N GLU A 473 -13.26 -0.88 -14.79
CA GLU A 473 -13.26 0.37 -15.55
C GLU A 473 -14.20 0.31 -16.77
N GLU A 474 -14.21 1.36 -17.59
CA GLU A 474 -14.98 1.43 -18.84
C GLU A 474 -14.73 0.20 -19.75
N ASP A 475 -15.82 -0.28 -20.34
CA ASP A 475 -15.98 -1.60 -20.99
C ASP A 475 -15.73 -2.85 -20.12
N GLY A 476 -15.32 -2.71 -18.86
CA GLY A 476 -15.23 -3.81 -17.91
C GLY A 476 -16.59 -4.47 -17.64
N ASP A 477 -16.60 -5.78 -17.39
CA ASP A 477 -17.85 -6.51 -17.17
C ASP A 477 -17.94 -6.92 -15.70
N PRO A 478 -18.96 -6.45 -14.96
CA PRO A 478 -19.18 -6.80 -13.57
C PRO A 478 -19.76 -8.22 -13.37
N ARG A 479 -19.33 -9.23 -14.15
CA ARG A 479 -19.34 -10.67 -13.77
C ARG A 479 -17.95 -11.32 -13.93
N GLY A 480 -17.49 -12.04 -12.91
CA GLY A 480 -16.21 -12.76 -12.90
C GLY A 480 -16.42 -14.28 -12.87
N PHE A 481 -16.01 -14.96 -13.93
CA PHE A 481 -16.51 -16.29 -14.26
C PHE A 481 -15.48 -17.41 -14.07
N ALA A 482 -15.94 -18.64 -13.91
CA ALA A 482 -15.13 -19.81 -13.59
C ALA A 482 -14.26 -20.29 -14.74
N ALA A 483 -12.96 -20.39 -14.51
CA ALA A 483 -12.01 -20.99 -15.42
C ALA A 483 -11.03 -21.91 -14.66
N GLU A 484 -10.68 -23.04 -15.28
CA GLU A 484 -9.70 -23.97 -14.73
C GLU A 484 -8.30 -23.60 -15.26
N VAL A 485 -7.57 -22.80 -14.47
CA VAL A 485 -6.27 -22.21 -14.83
C VAL A 485 -5.12 -23.06 -14.26
N VAL A 486 -4.00 -23.12 -14.99
CA VAL A 486 -2.82 -23.89 -14.58
C VAL A 486 -1.87 -23.00 -13.77
N VAL A 487 -1.49 -23.47 -12.58
CA VAL A 487 -0.63 -22.75 -11.64
C VAL A 487 0.67 -23.53 -11.38
N PRO A 488 1.85 -22.88 -11.41
CA PRO A 488 3.13 -23.56 -11.29
C PRO A 488 3.62 -23.64 -9.84
N HIS A 489 4.34 -24.72 -9.50
CA HIS A 489 5.10 -24.85 -8.26
C HIS A 489 6.47 -25.43 -8.52
N VAL A 490 7.46 -24.91 -7.81
CA VAL A 490 8.84 -25.38 -7.86
C VAL A 490 9.01 -26.45 -6.79
N VAL A 491 9.22 -27.70 -7.21
CA VAL A 491 9.39 -28.86 -6.32
C VAL A 491 10.84 -29.35 -6.39
N VAL A 492 11.46 -29.54 -5.23
CA VAL A 492 12.77 -30.21 -5.14
C VAL A 492 12.51 -31.71 -4.99
N THR A 493 13.00 -32.52 -5.93
CA THR A 493 12.92 -33.98 -5.86
C THR A 493 13.98 -34.56 -4.93
N ALA A 494 13.79 -35.79 -4.46
CA ALA A 494 14.66 -36.43 -3.45
C ALA A 494 16.14 -36.59 -3.88
N ASP A 495 16.44 -36.43 -5.17
CA ASP A 495 17.79 -36.43 -5.75
C ASP A 495 18.40 -35.01 -5.87
N GLY A 496 17.80 -34.00 -5.25
CA GLY A 496 18.26 -32.61 -5.26
C GLY A 496 18.01 -31.86 -6.58
N LYS A 497 17.37 -32.49 -7.58
CA LYS A 497 16.90 -31.77 -8.78
C LYS A 497 15.70 -30.89 -8.42
N THR A 498 15.44 -29.90 -9.25
CA THR A 498 14.30 -29.00 -9.11
C THR A 498 13.47 -29.10 -10.37
N GLN A 499 12.22 -29.56 -10.21
CA GLN A 499 11.24 -29.77 -11.26
C GLN A 499 10.12 -28.74 -11.05
N VAL A 500 9.63 -28.13 -12.12
CA VAL A 500 8.38 -27.39 -12.05
C VAL A 500 7.26 -28.41 -12.19
N ARG A 501 6.34 -28.45 -11.21
CA ARG A 501 5.06 -29.15 -11.30
C ARG A 501 3.95 -28.12 -11.49
N TYR A 502 2.76 -28.59 -11.82
CA TYR A 502 1.59 -27.75 -11.99
C TYR A 502 0.36 -28.40 -11.33
N ASP A 503 -0.57 -27.56 -10.88
CA ASP A 503 -1.94 -27.97 -10.57
C ASP A 503 -2.89 -27.25 -11.54
N VAL A 504 -4.05 -27.84 -11.78
CA VAL A 504 -5.19 -27.20 -12.43
C VAL A 504 -6.14 -26.72 -11.34
N VAL A 505 -6.35 -25.41 -11.21
CA VAL A 505 -7.19 -24.83 -10.15
C VAL A 505 -8.34 -24.03 -10.73
N LYS A 506 -9.52 -24.18 -10.12
CA LYS A 506 -10.69 -23.37 -10.46
C LYS A 506 -10.52 -21.97 -9.87
N SER A 507 -10.20 -21.01 -10.73
CA SER A 507 -10.10 -19.58 -10.40
C SER A 507 -11.20 -18.83 -11.14
N GLY A 508 -11.61 -17.68 -10.63
CA GLY A 508 -12.39 -16.76 -11.45
C GLY A 508 -11.48 -15.90 -12.33
N VAL A 509 -11.97 -15.59 -13.53
CA VAL A 509 -11.38 -14.64 -14.48
C VAL A 509 -12.29 -13.42 -14.62
N ILE A 510 -11.68 -12.22 -14.61
CA ILE A 510 -12.35 -10.91 -14.59
C ILE A 510 -12.12 -10.21 -15.93
N LYS A 511 -13.10 -9.44 -16.44
CA LYS A 511 -12.85 -8.35 -17.40
C LYS A 511 -12.76 -7.02 -16.64
N VAL A 512 -11.54 -6.61 -16.29
CA VAL A 512 -11.23 -5.48 -15.39
C VAL A 512 -11.48 -4.10 -16.03
N GLY A 513 -11.64 -4.01 -17.36
CA GLY A 513 -11.91 -2.75 -18.07
C GLY A 513 -10.65 -2.10 -18.64
N THR A 514 -10.71 -0.86 -19.12
CA THR A 514 -9.62 -0.30 -19.96
C THR A 514 -8.53 0.45 -19.17
N LYS A 515 -7.40 -0.20 -18.82
CA LYS A 515 -6.30 0.41 -18.02
C LYS A 515 -5.04 0.72 -18.85
N ASP A 516 -4.12 1.49 -18.27
CA ASP A 516 -2.78 1.74 -18.81
C ASP A 516 -1.95 0.43 -18.83
N VAL A 517 -1.32 0.13 -19.97
CA VAL A 517 -0.59 -1.13 -20.21
C VAL A 517 0.85 -0.90 -20.62
N TYR A 518 1.73 -1.70 -20.02
CA TYR A 518 3.15 -1.77 -20.31
C TYR A 518 3.49 -3.14 -20.90
N ARG A 519 4.28 -3.14 -21.97
CA ARG A 519 4.83 -4.32 -22.63
C ARG A 519 6.22 -4.61 -22.08
N VAL A 520 6.41 -5.79 -21.51
CA VAL A 520 7.71 -6.30 -21.08
C VAL A 520 8.23 -7.22 -22.18
N VAL A 521 9.38 -6.90 -22.78
CA VAL A 521 10.02 -7.71 -23.82
C VAL A 521 11.30 -8.32 -23.28
N THR A 522 11.56 -9.60 -23.55
CA THR A 522 12.77 -10.32 -23.10
C THR A 522 13.70 -10.69 -24.26
N ARG A 523 14.99 -10.81 -23.96
CA ARG A 523 16.05 -11.11 -24.94
C ARG A 523 15.92 -12.49 -25.57
N GLU A 524 15.26 -13.43 -24.89
CA GLU A 524 15.16 -14.82 -25.30
C GLU A 524 13.88 -15.13 -26.12
N GLY A 525 12.96 -14.18 -26.23
CA GLY A 525 11.79 -14.24 -27.13
C GLY A 525 10.46 -13.87 -26.48
N PHE A 526 10.29 -14.18 -25.18
CA PHE A 526 9.06 -13.96 -24.41
C PHE A 526 8.68 -12.48 -24.31
N GLU A 527 7.39 -12.20 -24.29
CA GLU A 527 6.79 -10.87 -24.18
C GLU A 527 5.46 -10.97 -23.44
N ILE A 528 5.14 -10.00 -22.59
CA ILE A 528 3.85 -9.91 -21.88
C ILE A 528 3.37 -8.46 -21.81
N LYS A 529 2.05 -8.24 -21.84
CA LYS A 529 1.40 -6.95 -21.66
C LYS A 529 0.70 -6.91 -20.31
N ALA A 530 1.06 -5.97 -19.45
CA ALA A 530 0.57 -5.90 -18.08
C ALA A 530 0.35 -4.48 -17.55
N THR A 531 -0.57 -4.28 -16.60
CA THR A 531 -0.74 -2.99 -15.92
C THR A 531 0.49 -2.66 -15.06
N PRO A 532 0.81 -1.37 -14.80
CA PRO A 532 2.03 -1.00 -14.07
C PRO A 532 2.03 -1.50 -12.62
N ASP A 533 0.87 -1.72 -12.00
CA ASP A 533 0.72 -2.27 -10.64
C ASP A 533 0.86 -3.80 -10.58
N HIS A 534 0.67 -4.52 -11.69
CA HIS A 534 0.86 -5.98 -11.73
C HIS A 534 2.28 -6.37 -11.37
N ARG A 535 2.42 -7.52 -10.68
CA ARG A 535 3.68 -7.96 -10.07
C ARG A 535 4.17 -9.25 -10.73
N LEU A 536 5.25 -9.18 -11.52
CA LEU A 536 5.87 -10.35 -12.15
C LEU A 536 6.95 -10.99 -11.28
N LEU A 537 7.12 -12.32 -11.38
CA LEU A 537 8.13 -13.04 -10.59
C LEU A 537 9.53 -12.88 -11.22
N VAL A 538 10.46 -12.35 -10.42
CA VAL A 538 11.84 -12.05 -10.82
C VAL A 538 12.82 -12.82 -9.94
N VAL A 539 13.94 -13.25 -10.51
CA VAL A 539 15.05 -13.88 -9.81
C VAL A 539 15.91 -12.82 -9.12
N LYS A 540 16.16 -12.97 -7.81
CA LYS A 540 17.18 -12.19 -7.09
C LYS A 540 18.58 -12.72 -7.44
N GLY A 541 19.55 -11.84 -7.61
CA GLY A 541 20.94 -12.20 -7.92
C GLY A 541 21.18 -12.37 -9.42
N SER A 542 22.09 -13.27 -9.80
CA SER A 542 22.46 -13.50 -11.22
C SER A 542 21.88 -14.80 -11.77
N ARG A 543 21.82 -14.93 -13.10
CA ARG A 543 21.38 -16.16 -13.77
C ARG A 543 22.17 -17.37 -13.27
N ASP A 544 23.47 -17.22 -13.05
CA ASP A 544 24.34 -18.31 -12.60
C ASP A 544 24.29 -18.56 -11.09
N ARG A 545 24.02 -17.52 -10.28
CA ARG A 545 23.82 -17.61 -8.82
C ARG A 545 22.51 -16.92 -8.39
N PRO A 546 21.35 -17.57 -8.57
CA PRO A 546 20.07 -17.07 -8.05
C PRO A 546 20.08 -17.16 -6.51
N SER A 547 19.79 -16.05 -5.84
CA SER A 547 19.73 -15.96 -4.37
C SER A 547 18.31 -16.02 -3.80
N GLY A 548 17.30 -16.06 -4.67
CA GLY A 548 15.89 -16.13 -4.30
C GLY A 548 15.00 -15.62 -5.42
N PHE A 549 13.74 -15.29 -5.09
CA PHE A 549 12.79 -14.68 -6.01
C PHE A 549 12.09 -13.48 -5.35
N GLU A 550 11.54 -12.58 -6.16
CA GLU A 550 10.77 -11.42 -5.71
C GLU A 550 9.67 -11.02 -6.70
N TRP A 551 8.61 -10.43 -6.16
CA TRP A 551 7.47 -9.92 -6.91
C TRP A 551 7.69 -8.46 -7.31
N LYS A 552 8.41 -8.21 -8.41
CA LYS A 552 8.58 -6.84 -8.94
C LYS A 552 7.35 -6.40 -9.72
N ARG A 553 6.91 -5.17 -9.50
CA ARG A 553 5.90 -4.55 -10.36
C ARG A 553 6.41 -4.38 -11.79
N VAL A 554 5.50 -4.37 -12.76
CA VAL A 554 5.84 -4.17 -14.18
C VAL A 554 6.56 -2.84 -14.42
N ASP A 555 6.15 -1.75 -13.73
CA ASP A 555 6.86 -0.46 -13.80
C ASP A 555 8.17 -0.40 -12.98
N GLN A 556 8.46 -1.41 -12.15
CA GLN A 556 9.69 -1.57 -11.39
C GLN A 556 10.73 -2.41 -12.14
N LEU A 557 10.32 -3.20 -13.14
CA LEU A 557 11.21 -4.00 -13.99
C LEU A 557 12.19 -3.12 -14.78
N ARG A 558 13.45 -3.56 -14.88
CA ARG A 558 14.51 -2.85 -15.61
C ARG A 558 15.21 -3.78 -16.62
N PRO A 559 15.77 -3.24 -17.71
CA PRO A 559 16.65 -3.99 -18.60
C PRO A 559 17.74 -4.74 -17.82
N GLY A 560 17.79 -6.07 -17.95
CA GLY A 560 18.68 -6.96 -17.20
C GLY A 560 18.01 -7.76 -16.08
N ASP A 561 16.79 -7.40 -15.64
CA ASP A 561 16.02 -8.22 -14.70
C ASP A 561 15.71 -9.60 -15.29
N LEU A 562 15.65 -10.63 -14.44
CA LEU A 562 15.46 -12.02 -14.85
C LEU A 562 14.07 -12.52 -14.45
N LEU A 563 13.12 -12.50 -15.38
CA LEU A 563 11.79 -13.07 -15.19
C LEU A 563 11.86 -14.59 -15.04
N VAL A 564 11.04 -15.16 -14.18
CA VAL A 564 10.88 -16.62 -14.07
C VAL A 564 9.94 -17.11 -15.17
N ILE A 565 10.40 -18.08 -15.97
CA ILE A 565 9.59 -18.80 -16.96
C ILE A 565 9.19 -20.17 -16.38
N ALA A 566 7.97 -20.63 -16.67
CA ALA A 566 7.39 -21.86 -16.13
C ALA A 566 7.28 -23.02 -17.16
N PRO A 567 8.36 -23.78 -17.42
CA PRO A 567 8.32 -25.01 -18.20
C PRO A 567 7.74 -26.16 -17.35
N VAL A 568 6.42 -26.34 -17.41
CA VAL A 568 5.63 -27.18 -16.47
C VAL A 568 5.67 -28.70 -16.73
N ASP A 569 6.14 -29.13 -17.90
CA ASP A 569 6.37 -30.54 -18.29
C ASP A 569 5.20 -31.52 -18.01
N ILE A 570 4.15 -31.37 -18.81
CA ILE A 570 2.90 -32.15 -18.81
C ILE A 570 3.15 -33.53 -19.43
N GLU A 571 3.03 -34.56 -18.58
CA GLU A 571 3.18 -35.97 -18.99
C GLU A 571 1.82 -36.68 -19.18
N GLY A 572 0.74 -36.13 -18.62
CA GLY A 572 -0.64 -36.63 -18.75
C GLY A 572 -1.40 -36.08 -19.96
N GLU A 573 -2.63 -36.57 -20.14
CA GLU A 573 -3.56 -36.17 -21.21
C GLU A 573 -4.68 -35.24 -20.67
N ASP A 574 -4.50 -34.71 -19.46
CA ASP A 574 -5.53 -34.01 -18.66
C ASP A 574 -5.71 -32.52 -19.03
N ILE A 575 -4.92 -32.04 -19.99
CA ILE A 575 -4.97 -30.69 -20.56
C ILE A 575 -5.23 -30.82 -22.06
N GLY A 576 -6.11 -29.97 -22.59
CA GLY A 576 -6.42 -29.86 -24.02
C GLY A 576 -7.54 -30.79 -24.53
N GLU A 577 -8.07 -30.43 -25.68
CA GLU A 577 -9.15 -31.08 -26.42
C GLU A 577 -8.58 -32.10 -27.44
N ASP A 578 -9.33 -33.16 -27.76
CA ASP A 578 -8.93 -34.16 -28.77
C ASP A 578 -9.33 -33.70 -30.18
N THR A 579 -8.68 -32.63 -30.65
CA THR A 579 -9.15 -31.81 -31.78
C THR A 579 -9.03 -32.46 -33.17
N MET A 580 -8.13 -33.43 -33.35
CA MET A 580 -7.81 -34.04 -34.64
C MET A 580 -6.98 -35.33 -34.49
N PRO A 581 -6.98 -36.24 -35.49
CA PRO A 581 -6.07 -37.37 -35.53
C PRO A 581 -4.58 -36.97 -35.53
N LEU A 582 -3.73 -37.85 -35.01
CA LEU A 582 -2.27 -37.61 -34.94
C LEU A 582 -1.62 -37.54 -36.33
N SER A 583 -2.14 -38.31 -37.30
CA SER A 583 -1.76 -38.26 -38.72
C SER A 583 -2.01 -36.88 -39.32
N VAL A 584 -3.18 -36.28 -39.04
CA VAL A 584 -3.55 -34.92 -39.44
C VAL A 584 -2.73 -33.85 -38.72
N ALA A 585 -2.45 -34.03 -37.43
CA ALA A 585 -1.63 -33.10 -36.66
C ALA A 585 -0.19 -33.03 -37.21
N TYR A 586 0.42 -34.18 -37.46
CA TYR A 586 1.75 -34.29 -38.08
C TYR A 586 1.76 -33.72 -39.51
N MET A 587 0.71 -33.99 -40.29
CA MET A 587 0.50 -33.37 -41.60
C MET A 587 0.44 -31.84 -41.51
N LEU A 588 -0.31 -31.27 -40.56
CA LEU A 588 -0.40 -29.82 -40.36
C LEU A 588 0.93 -29.20 -39.95
N GLY A 589 1.74 -29.90 -39.13
CA GLY A 589 3.12 -29.49 -38.85
C GLY A 589 3.95 -29.39 -40.12
N ARG A 590 3.93 -30.44 -40.95
CA ARG A 590 4.58 -30.46 -42.28
C ARG A 590 4.04 -29.36 -43.21
N VAL A 591 2.74 -29.02 -43.17
CA VAL A 591 2.14 -27.92 -43.96
C VAL A 591 2.60 -26.53 -43.50
N VAL A 592 2.75 -26.31 -42.19
CA VAL A 592 3.23 -25.01 -41.64
C VAL A 592 4.72 -24.79 -41.94
N GLY A 593 5.50 -25.85 -42.10
CA GLY A 593 6.87 -25.81 -42.64
C GLY A 593 6.90 -25.80 -44.16
N ASP A 594 7.01 -26.98 -44.77
CA ASP A 594 7.17 -27.15 -46.23
C ASP A 594 5.85 -27.48 -46.92
N GLY A 595 4.84 -26.61 -46.76
CA GLY A 595 3.56 -26.75 -47.45
C GLY A 595 2.74 -25.48 -47.62
N SER A 596 1.55 -25.67 -48.18
CA SER A 596 0.52 -24.63 -48.35
C SER A 596 -0.88 -25.22 -48.43
N VAL A 597 -1.87 -24.48 -47.92
CA VAL A 597 -3.29 -24.76 -48.14
C VAL A 597 -3.80 -23.77 -49.18
N THR A 598 -4.45 -24.26 -50.23
CA THR A 598 -5.02 -23.40 -51.28
C THR A 598 -6.48 -23.75 -51.53
N VAL A 599 -7.30 -22.75 -51.81
CA VAL A 599 -8.70 -22.92 -52.26
C VAL A 599 -8.88 -22.23 -53.60
N ASP A 600 -9.47 -22.94 -54.56
CA ASP A 600 -9.70 -22.43 -55.92
C ASP A 600 -11.03 -21.66 -56.08
N LYS A 601 -11.22 -21.05 -57.26
CA LYS A 601 -12.43 -20.28 -57.62
C LYS A 601 -13.72 -21.09 -57.69
N HIS A 602 -13.66 -22.41 -57.49
CA HIS A 602 -14.80 -23.33 -57.42
C HIS A 602 -14.95 -23.95 -56.01
N ASN A 603 -14.33 -23.32 -55.00
CA ASN A 603 -14.29 -23.77 -53.60
C ASN A 603 -13.73 -25.19 -53.41
N ARG A 604 -12.80 -25.61 -54.28
CA ARG A 604 -12.04 -26.85 -54.13
C ARG A 604 -10.75 -26.54 -53.38
N ALA A 605 -10.57 -27.20 -52.25
CA ALA A 605 -9.37 -27.07 -51.44
C ALA A 605 -8.34 -28.14 -51.83
N HIS A 606 -7.08 -27.73 -51.92
CA HIS A 606 -5.93 -28.57 -52.21
C HIS A 606 -4.85 -28.27 -51.16
N ILE A 607 -4.43 -29.31 -50.43
CA ILE A 607 -3.25 -29.26 -49.55
C ILE A 607 -2.04 -29.67 -50.38
N PHE A 608 -0.96 -28.89 -50.33
CA PHE A 608 0.33 -29.25 -50.93
C PHE A 608 1.38 -29.37 -49.84
N ILE A 609 2.14 -30.46 -49.87
CA ILE A 609 3.28 -30.72 -48.97
C ILE A 609 4.47 -31.11 -49.84
N TYR A 610 5.63 -30.54 -49.56
CA TYR A 610 6.86 -30.71 -50.31
C TYR A 610 7.87 -31.48 -49.46
N PHE A 611 8.63 -32.36 -50.12
CA PHE A 611 9.60 -33.25 -49.51
C PHE A 611 10.90 -33.24 -50.33
N GLY A 612 12.04 -33.42 -49.67
CA GLY A 612 13.29 -33.73 -50.37
C GLY A 612 13.14 -35.01 -51.20
N ARG A 613 13.87 -35.14 -52.32
CA ARG A 613 13.84 -36.39 -53.12
C ARG A 613 14.40 -37.61 -52.38
N ASP A 614 15.15 -37.38 -51.30
CA ASP A 614 15.64 -38.38 -50.36
C ASP A 614 14.74 -38.52 -49.11
N GLU A 615 13.47 -38.08 -49.21
CA GLU A 615 12.42 -38.18 -48.18
C GLU A 615 11.13 -38.81 -48.75
N LEU A 616 11.26 -39.63 -49.81
CA LEU A 616 10.14 -40.38 -50.40
C LEU A 616 9.45 -41.29 -49.37
N ASP A 617 10.23 -41.98 -48.54
CA ASP A 617 9.71 -42.88 -47.50
C ASP A 617 8.89 -42.12 -46.43
N ASP A 618 9.30 -40.89 -46.10
CA ASP A 618 8.55 -39.99 -45.21
C ASP A 618 7.22 -39.55 -45.85
N ALA A 619 7.19 -39.32 -47.16
CA ALA A 619 5.99 -38.93 -47.90
C ALA A 619 5.01 -40.10 -48.06
N VAL A 620 5.51 -41.31 -48.32
CA VAL A 620 4.72 -42.55 -48.38
C VAL A 620 4.18 -42.89 -46.98
N SER A 621 5.02 -42.82 -45.94
CA SER A 621 4.60 -43.05 -44.55
C SER A 621 3.50 -42.09 -44.11
N LEU A 622 3.57 -40.81 -44.50
CA LEU A 622 2.47 -39.85 -44.25
C LEU A 622 1.17 -40.27 -44.95
N VAL A 623 1.24 -40.64 -46.22
CA VAL A 623 0.07 -41.09 -46.99
C VAL A 623 -0.55 -42.34 -46.36
N ASP A 624 0.24 -43.32 -45.93
CA ASP A 624 -0.29 -44.57 -45.37
C ASP A 624 -0.85 -44.37 -43.95
N MET A 625 -0.29 -43.45 -43.14
CA MET A 625 -0.93 -42.99 -41.89
C MET A 625 -2.29 -42.31 -42.13
N LEU A 626 -2.46 -41.58 -43.25
CA LEU A 626 -3.72 -40.94 -43.60
C LEU A 626 -4.74 -41.94 -44.20
N LYS A 627 -4.30 -42.96 -44.95
CA LYS A 627 -5.17 -44.06 -45.41
C LYS A 627 -5.66 -44.94 -44.26
N ALA A 628 -4.83 -45.16 -43.23
CA ALA A 628 -5.23 -45.91 -42.04
C ALA A 628 -6.36 -45.19 -41.26
N GLU A 629 -6.37 -43.85 -41.29
CA GLU A 629 -7.38 -43.01 -40.64
C GLU A 629 -8.65 -42.84 -41.49
N TYR A 630 -8.51 -42.58 -42.79
CA TYR A 630 -9.60 -42.16 -43.69
C TYR A 630 -10.03 -43.21 -44.73
N GLY A 631 -9.44 -44.41 -44.69
CA GLY A 631 -9.70 -45.51 -45.62
C GLY A 631 -8.80 -45.50 -46.86
N SER A 632 -8.76 -46.64 -47.56
CA SER A 632 -7.95 -46.85 -48.77
C SER A 632 -8.35 -45.96 -49.95
N ASP A 633 -9.58 -45.45 -49.97
CA ASP A 633 -10.15 -44.63 -51.04
C ASP A 633 -9.79 -43.14 -50.91
N LEU A 634 -8.86 -42.81 -50.01
CA LEU A 634 -8.31 -41.46 -49.84
C LEU A 634 -7.75 -40.94 -51.17
N SER A 635 -8.30 -39.83 -51.66
CA SER A 635 -7.79 -39.14 -52.84
C SER A 635 -6.50 -38.38 -52.51
N TYR A 636 -5.40 -38.73 -53.18
CA TYR A 636 -4.13 -38.03 -53.15
C TYR A 636 -3.39 -38.21 -54.48
N SER A 637 -2.34 -37.42 -54.72
CA SER A 637 -1.32 -37.74 -55.71
C SER A 637 0.09 -37.44 -55.18
N LEU A 638 1.05 -38.29 -55.54
CA LEU A 638 2.48 -38.05 -55.36
C LEU A 638 3.10 -37.77 -56.74
N THR A 639 3.79 -36.65 -56.87
CA THR A 639 4.47 -36.24 -58.11
C THR A 639 5.93 -35.93 -57.81
N GLU A 640 6.86 -36.73 -58.33
CA GLU A 640 8.28 -36.39 -58.31
C GLU A 640 8.57 -35.27 -59.35
N THR A 641 9.40 -34.32 -58.97
CA THR A 641 9.88 -33.23 -59.83
C THR A 641 11.41 -33.26 -59.93
N LYS A 642 12.03 -32.30 -60.63
CA LYS A 642 13.50 -32.25 -60.72
C LYS A 642 14.20 -31.91 -59.39
N SER A 643 13.49 -31.43 -58.38
CA SER A 643 14.05 -30.96 -57.10
C SER A 643 13.34 -31.52 -55.86
N GLU A 644 12.02 -31.66 -55.88
CA GLU A 644 11.20 -32.10 -54.74
C GLU A 644 10.23 -33.25 -55.11
N ILE A 645 9.73 -33.96 -54.10
CA ILE A 645 8.50 -34.77 -54.21
C ILE A 645 7.33 -33.92 -53.68
N LYS A 646 6.30 -33.77 -54.50
CA LYS A 646 5.06 -33.07 -54.13
C LYS A 646 3.98 -34.09 -53.76
N LEU A 647 3.47 -34.01 -52.53
CA LEU A 647 2.20 -34.62 -52.13
C LEU A 647 1.07 -33.59 -52.31
N GLU A 648 0.01 -33.99 -52.99
CA GLU A 648 -1.23 -33.24 -53.14
C GLU A 648 -2.41 -34.04 -52.57
N ILE A 649 -3.18 -33.41 -51.68
CA ILE A 649 -4.39 -33.99 -51.09
C ILE A 649 -5.58 -33.08 -51.45
N PRO A 650 -6.36 -33.44 -52.49
CA PRO A 650 -7.55 -32.70 -52.91
C PRO A 650 -8.82 -33.23 -52.22
N GLY A 651 -9.98 -32.77 -52.68
CA GLY A 651 -11.26 -33.43 -52.41
C GLY A 651 -11.81 -33.23 -50.99
N ALA A 652 -12.32 -34.31 -50.39
CA ALA A 652 -13.04 -34.24 -49.12
C ALA A 652 -12.12 -33.87 -47.94
N LEU A 653 -11.00 -34.58 -47.77
CA LEU A 653 -10.02 -34.28 -46.72
C LEU A 653 -9.40 -32.89 -46.93
N GLY A 654 -9.04 -32.52 -48.16
CA GLY A 654 -8.54 -31.18 -48.49
C GLY A 654 -9.48 -30.06 -48.02
N ARG A 655 -10.79 -30.21 -48.25
CA ARG A 655 -11.80 -29.26 -47.76
C ARG A 655 -11.96 -29.28 -46.24
N ALA A 656 -11.95 -30.45 -45.61
CA ALA A 656 -12.05 -30.55 -44.15
C ALA A 656 -10.90 -29.81 -43.45
N ILE A 657 -9.66 -30.00 -43.92
CA ILE A 657 -8.49 -29.31 -43.37
C ILE A 657 -8.53 -27.80 -43.63
N ALA A 658 -8.85 -27.37 -44.86
CA ALA A 658 -8.97 -25.93 -45.14
C ALA A 658 -10.04 -25.24 -44.28
N SER A 659 -11.13 -25.93 -43.92
CA SER A 659 -12.13 -25.43 -42.97
C SER A 659 -11.65 -25.40 -41.51
N LEU A 660 -10.69 -26.25 -41.13
CA LEU A 660 -10.14 -26.32 -39.77
C LEU A 660 -8.99 -25.33 -39.51
N VAL A 661 -8.26 -24.94 -40.56
CA VAL A 661 -7.12 -24.00 -40.46
C VAL A 661 -7.21 -22.87 -41.51
N PRO A 662 -8.29 -22.04 -41.49
CA PRO A 662 -8.47 -20.94 -42.44
C PRO A 662 -7.31 -19.93 -42.41
N GLU A 663 -6.61 -19.78 -41.28
CA GLU A 663 -5.43 -18.92 -41.14
C GLU A 663 -4.20 -19.37 -41.97
N LEU A 664 -4.22 -20.59 -42.52
CA LEU A 664 -3.17 -21.10 -43.41
C LEU A 664 -3.53 -21.03 -44.91
N ILE A 665 -4.76 -20.63 -45.26
CA ILE A 665 -5.20 -20.54 -46.66
C ILE A 665 -4.45 -19.40 -47.36
N HIS A 666 -3.66 -19.74 -48.39
CA HIS A 666 -2.82 -18.82 -49.17
C HIS A 666 -1.80 -17.98 -48.35
N ALA A 667 -1.51 -18.37 -47.10
CA ALA A 667 -0.65 -17.62 -46.19
C ALA A 667 0.84 -17.64 -46.61
N LYS A 668 1.52 -16.47 -46.58
CA LYS A 668 2.94 -16.38 -46.95
C LYS A 668 3.86 -16.78 -45.79
N SER A 669 5.10 -17.14 -46.11
CA SER A 669 6.16 -17.53 -45.15
C SER A 669 6.36 -16.60 -43.94
N GLY A 670 6.26 -15.28 -44.13
CA GLY A 670 6.35 -14.29 -43.05
C GLY A 670 5.05 -14.05 -42.27
N GLU A 671 3.92 -14.56 -42.77
CA GLU A 671 2.57 -14.39 -42.20
C GLU A 671 2.12 -15.63 -41.41
N ARG A 672 2.81 -16.77 -41.56
CA ARG A 672 2.50 -18.02 -40.88
C ARG A 672 2.51 -17.89 -39.34
N ARG A 673 1.67 -18.72 -38.71
CA ARG A 673 1.42 -18.85 -37.27
C ARG A 673 1.29 -20.32 -36.91
N VAL A 674 1.33 -20.67 -35.62
CA VAL A 674 0.72 -21.94 -35.20
C VAL A 674 -0.80 -21.76 -35.21
N PRO A 675 -1.59 -22.67 -35.82
CA PRO A 675 -3.04 -22.55 -35.83
C PRO A 675 -3.66 -22.57 -34.42
N GLU A 676 -4.69 -21.75 -34.18
CA GLU A 676 -5.27 -21.56 -32.82
C GLU A 676 -6.01 -22.83 -32.32
N ILE A 677 -6.28 -23.78 -33.20
CA ILE A 677 -6.74 -25.13 -32.83
C ILE A 677 -5.64 -25.94 -32.11
N ILE A 678 -4.37 -25.79 -32.48
CA ILE A 678 -3.23 -26.53 -31.89
C ILE A 678 -2.96 -26.10 -30.45
N PHE A 679 -3.09 -24.80 -30.13
CA PHE A 679 -2.91 -24.30 -28.75
C PHE A 679 -3.90 -24.92 -27.74
N ARG A 680 -5.06 -25.38 -28.22
CA ARG A 680 -6.10 -26.05 -27.44
C ARG A 680 -6.04 -27.57 -27.52
N SER A 681 -5.18 -28.14 -28.35
CA SER A 681 -5.10 -29.58 -28.53
C SER A 681 -4.45 -30.30 -27.36
N LYS A 682 -4.74 -31.60 -27.20
CA LYS A 682 -4.04 -32.47 -26.26
C LYS A 682 -2.52 -32.55 -26.51
N PRO A 683 -1.70 -32.76 -25.45
CA PRO A 683 -0.26 -33.02 -25.52
C PRO A 683 0.18 -33.95 -26.66
N ARG A 684 -0.49 -35.09 -26.90
CA ARG A 684 -0.19 -35.99 -28.04
C ARG A 684 -0.34 -35.34 -29.43
N ILE A 685 -1.36 -34.50 -29.63
CA ILE A 685 -1.62 -33.80 -30.90
C ILE A 685 -0.59 -32.69 -31.09
N ILE A 686 -0.29 -31.92 -30.03
CA ILE A 686 0.74 -30.87 -30.06
C ILE A 686 2.12 -31.50 -30.35
N LYS A 687 2.45 -32.64 -29.74
CA LYS A 687 3.68 -33.42 -30.04
C LYS A 687 3.75 -33.80 -31.51
N ALA A 688 2.66 -34.33 -32.08
CA ALA A 688 2.61 -34.70 -33.50
C ALA A 688 2.78 -33.48 -34.43
N PHE A 689 2.10 -32.36 -34.15
CA PHE A 689 2.26 -31.11 -34.89
C PHE A 689 3.69 -30.55 -34.82
N LEU A 690 4.25 -30.42 -33.61
CA LEU A 690 5.63 -29.95 -33.42
C LEU A 690 6.61 -30.87 -34.13
N ARG A 691 6.45 -32.19 -34.00
CA ARG A 691 7.29 -33.15 -34.71
C ARG A 691 7.21 -32.93 -36.23
N GLY A 692 6.01 -32.80 -36.81
CA GLY A 692 5.84 -32.54 -38.24
C GLY A 692 6.51 -31.24 -38.70
N LEU A 693 6.41 -30.18 -37.91
CA LEU A 693 7.02 -28.88 -38.21
C LEU A 693 8.56 -28.93 -38.18
N PHE A 694 9.15 -29.64 -37.20
CA PHE A 694 10.60 -29.84 -37.16
C PHE A 694 11.09 -30.95 -38.12
N ASP A 695 10.24 -31.90 -38.50
CA ASP A 695 10.52 -32.87 -39.56
C ASP A 695 10.41 -32.23 -40.97
N ALA A 696 9.86 -31.02 -41.09
CA ALA A 696 9.96 -30.11 -42.25
C ALA A 696 11.12 -29.08 -42.07
N ASP A 697 10.81 -27.85 -41.65
CA ASP A 697 11.75 -26.71 -41.48
C ASP A 697 12.85 -26.91 -40.41
N GLY A 698 12.74 -27.96 -39.57
CA GLY A 698 13.67 -28.21 -38.47
C GLY A 698 15.02 -28.74 -38.94
N THR A 699 16.09 -28.18 -38.38
CA THR A 699 17.49 -28.54 -38.67
C THR A 699 18.26 -28.93 -37.41
N VAL A 700 19.33 -29.70 -37.60
CA VAL A 700 20.27 -30.09 -36.55
C VAL A 700 21.67 -29.65 -36.99
N ASP A 701 22.24 -28.70 -36.24
CA ASP A 701 23.53 -28.08 -36.55
C ASP A 701 24.71 -28.86 -35.92
N ALA A 702 25.94 -28.51 -36.24
CA ALA A 702 27.17 -29.15 -35.76
C ALA A 702 27.37 -29.08 -34.23
N ASP A 703 26.73 -28.12 -33.54
CA ASP A 703 26.65 -28.09 -32.07
C ASP A 703 25.60 -29.07 -31.49
N SER A 704 25.02 -29.92 -32.34
CA SER A 704 23.86 -30.77 -32.10
C SER A 704 22.67 -29.99 -31.49
N ALA A 705 22.51 -28.70 -31.75
CA ALA A 705 21.29 -27.99 -31.38
C ALA A 705 20.17 -28.26 -32.39
N ILE A 706 18.94 -28.39 -31.90
CA ILE A 706 17.75 -28.50 -32.74
C ILE A 706 17.23 -27.09 -32.98
N ARG A 707 16.96 -26.74 -34.24
CA ARG A 707 16.72 -25.36 -34.69
C ARG A 707 15.54 -25.30 -35.64
N LEU A 708 14.68 -24.29 -35.47
CA LEU A 708 13.59 -23.98 -36.39
C LEU A 708 13.80 -22.58 -36.95
N THR A 709 13.93 -22.46 -38.27
CA THR A 709 14.15 -21.18 -38.96
C THR A 709 12.83 -20.68 -39.56
N SER A 710 12.52 -19.40 -39.43
CA SER A 710 11.34 -18.83 -40.09
C SER A 710 11.51 -17.34 -40.42
N GLN A 711 10.69 -16.84 -41.34
CA GLN A 711 10.50 -15.40 -41.55
C GLN A 711 9.45 -14.80 -40.58
N SER A 712 8.58 -15.64 -40.00
CA SER A 712 7.62 -15.22 -38.97
C SER A 712 8.24 -15.34 -37.58
N LEU A 713 8.53 -14.20 -36.92
CA LEU A 713 8.91 -14.17 -35.51
C LEU A 713 7.80 -14.75 -34.62
N GLN A 714 6.54 -14.49 -34.99
CA GLN A 714 5.42 -14.90 -34.16
C GLN A 714 5.17 -16.41 -34.23
N LEU A 715 5.37 -17.07 -35.38
CA LEU A 715 5.39 -18.54 -35.46
C LEU A 715 6.39 -19.14 -34.46
N LEU A 716 7.57 -18.52 -34.32
CA LEU A 716 8.58 -19.00 -33.39
C LEU A 716 8.23 -18.72 -31.92
N ARG A 717 7.55 -17.60 -31.62
CA ARG A 717 6.99 -17.33 -30.28
C ARG A 717 5.90 -18.32 -29.90
N ASP A 718 4.98 -18.58 -30.83
CA ASP A 718 3.92 -19.58 -30.68
C ASP A 718 4.52 -20.97 -30.37
N VAL A 719 5.55 -21.38 -31.13
CA VAL A 719 6.28 -22.64 -30.89
C VAL A 719 7.04 -22.61 -29.56
N GLN A 720 7.73 -21.52 -29.21
CA GLN A 720 8.43 -21.35 -27.92
C GLN A 720 7.48 -21.54 -26.73
N GLN A 721 6.24 -21.06 -26.84
CA GLN A 721 5.20 -21.22 -25.83
C GLN A 721 4.69 -22.66 -25.73
N LEU A 722 4.43 -23.34 -26.86
CA LEU A 722 4.04 -24.75 -26.87
C LEU A 722 5.12 -25.68 -26.34
N LEU A 723 6.40 -25.36 -26.54
CA LEU A 723 7.52 -26.15 -26.03
C LEU A 723 7.60 -26.16 -24.48
N LEU A 724 7.15 -25.09 -23.81
CA LEU A 724 7.09 -25.05 -22.33
C LEU A 724 6.19 -26.14 -21.74
N LEU A 725 5.15 -26.58 -22.48
CA LEU A 725 4.27 -27.67 -22.07
C LEU A 725 5.04 -28.98 -21.84
N PHE A 726 6.13 -29.22 -22.56
CA PHE A 726 6.94 -30.45 -22.48
C PHE A 726 8.24 -30.26 -21.68
N GLY A 727 8.30 -29.18 -20.89
CA GLY A 727 9.49 -28.82 -20.14
C GLY A 727 10.63 -28.27 -21.00
N ILE A 728 10.39 -27.99 -22.28
CA ILE A 728 11.41 -27.60 -23.27
C ILE A 728 11.52 -26.08 -23.28
N TYR A 729 12.63 -25.55 -22.80
CA TYR A 729 12.98 -24.14 -22.92
C TYR A 729 13.71 -23.90 -24.26
N SER A 730 13.42 -22.79 -24.93
CA SER A 730 14.05 -22.41 -26.21
C SER A 730 14.33 -20.91 -26.25
N VAL A 731 15.29 -20.52 -27.09
CA VAL A 731 15.71 -19.11 -27.28
C VAL A 731 15.54 -18.73 -28.75
N ILE A 732 14.91 -17.59 -29.02
CA ILE A 732 14.74 -17.05 -30.38
C ILE A 732 15.83 -16.01 -30.67
N TYR A 733 16.49 -16.15 -31.82
CA TYR A 733 17.51 -15.22 -32.31
C TYR A 733 17.07 -14.53 -33.60
N THR A 734 17.25 -13.22 -33.68
CA THR A 734 17.17 -12.47 -34.94
C THR A 734 18.46 -12.67 -35.74
N ARG A 735 18.31 -12.96 -37.04
CA ARG A 735 19.40 -13.23 -37.99
C ARG A 735 19.23 -12.39 -39.27
N LYS A 736 20.29 -12.25 -40.05
CA LYS A 736 20.25 -11.60 -41.38
C LYS A 736 21.03 -12.43 -42.39
N ARG A 737 20.45 -12.70 -43.56
CA ARG A 737 21.15 -13.21 -44.74
C ARG A 737 21.83 -12.04 -45.46
N SER A 738 23.04 -12.28 -45.96
CA SER A 738 23.62 -11.44 -47.03
C SER A 738 22.69 -11.48 -48.24
N GLY A 739 22.35 -10.31 -48.79
CA GLY A 739 21.25 -10.16 -49.74
C GLY A 739 21.49 -10.88 -51.07
N GLY A 740 20.51 -11.70 -51.47
CA GLY A 740 20.38 -12.24 -52.81
C GLY A 740 18.89 -12.24 -53.20
N GLY A 741 18.56 -11.58 -54.31
CA GLY A 741 17.23 -11.64 -54.92
C GLY A 741 17.22 -12.57 -56.12
N PHE A 742 16.04 -13.02 -56.56
CA PHE A 742 15.91 -13.81 -57.78
C PHE A 742 14.79 -13.27 -58.67
N THR A 743 14.91 -13.48 -59.98
CA THR A 743 13.94 -12.98 -60.97
C THR A 743 13.16 -14.15 -61.55
N TYR A 744 11.84 -14.15 -61.37
CA TYR A 744 10.92 -15.14 -61.91
C TYR A 744 10.17 -14.57 -63.10
N THR A 745 10.00 -15.35 -64.18
CA THR A 745 9.17 -14.94 -65.33
C THR A 745 7.84 -15.69 -65.27
N THR A 746 6.71 -14.96 -65.26
CA THR A 746 5.38 -15.59 -65.20
C THR A 746 5.01 -16.26 -66.53
N LYS A 747 3.95 -17.09 -66.52
CA LYS A 747 3.40 -17.70 -67.75
C LYS A 747 2.88 -16.70 -68.79
N SER A 748 2.72 -15.41 -68.44
CA SER A 748 2.39 -14.33 -69.37
C SER A 748 3.62 -13.52 -69.84
N GLY A 749 4.84 -13.97 -69.53
CA GLY A 749 6.10 -13.33 -69.97
C GLY A 749 6.59 -12.19 -69.07
N GLU A 750 5.87 -11.85 -68.01
CA GLU A 750 6.23 -10.77 -67.09
C GLU A 750 7.38 -11.19 -66.16
N LYS A 751 8.51 -10.46 -66.19
CA LYS A 751 9.62 -10.64 -65.25
C LYS A 751 9.33 -9.92 -63.93
N ARG A 752 9.27 -10.68 -62.84
CA ARG A 752 9.11 -10.20 -61.46
C ARG A 752 10.40 -10.44 -60.68
N GLU A 753 10.96 -9.39 -60.09
CA GLU A 753 12.17 -9.48 -59.27
C GLU A 753 11.83 -9.50 -57.77
N TYR A 754 12.27 -10.55 -57.08
CA TYR A 754 11.99 -10.78 -55.66
C TYR A 754 13.23 -10.44 -54.83
N ARG A 755 13.20 -9.29 -54.14
CA ARG A 755 14.23 -8.87 -53.18
C ARG A 755 13.73 -9.14 -51.75
N GLY A 756 14.37 -10.06 -51.04
CA GLY A 756 14.08 -10.32 -49.63
C GLY A 756 14.65 -9.24 -48.70
N SER A 757 13.98 -8.97 -47.58
CA SER A 757 14.38 -7.98 -46.56
C SER A 757 15.65 -8.33 -45.76
N GLY A 758 16.30 -9.45 -46.08
CA GLY A 758 17.49 -9.98 -45.42
C GLY A 758 17.24 -10.59 -44.04
N GLN A 759 16.31 -10.06 -43.24
CA GLN A 759 16.06 -10.50 -41.87
C GLN A 759 15.24 -11.80 -41.80
N TYR A 760 15.61 -12.68 -40.88
CA TYR A 760 14.89 -13.90 -40.51
C TYR A 760 15.11 -14.21 -39.03
N TYR A 761 14.40 -15.21 -38.51
CA TYR A 761 14.44 -15.59 -37.09
C TYR A 761 14.75 -17.09 -36.95
N GLU A 762 15.39 -17.45 -35.84
CA GLU A 762 15.86 -18.80 -35.56
C GLU A 762 15.56 -19.16 -34.10
N LEU A 763 14.66 -20.11 -33.88
CA LEU A 763 14.40 -20.70 -32.57
C LEU A 763 15.39 -21.84 -32.35
N VAL A 764 16.04 -21.86 -31.18
CA VAL A 764 17.13 -22.78 -30.87
C VAL A 764 16.84 -23.51 -29.55
N ILE A 765 16.91 -24.83 -29.60
CA ILE A 765 16.71 -25.75 -28.48
C ILE A 765 18.05 -26.44 -28.16
N LYS A 766 18.50 -26.33 -26.91
CA LYS A 766 19.84 -26.75 -26.46
C LYS A 766 19.79 -27.54 -25.16
N ASN A 767 20.98 -28.01 -24.74
CA ASN A 767 21.26 -28.67 -23.47
C ASN A 767 20.18 -29.69 -23.01
N GLU A 768 19.59 -29.52 -21.82
CA GLU A 768 18.51 -30.37 -21.27
C GLU A 768 17.24 -30.35 -22.13
N SER A 769 16.79 -29.18 -22.57
CA SER A 769 15.58 -29.03 -23.40
C SER A 769 15.69 -29.80 -24.73
N ARG A 770 16.90 -29.96 -25.28
CA ARG A 770 17.15 -30.83 -26.43
C ARG A 770 16.96 -32.31 -26.11
N CYS A 771 17.40 -32.78 -24.94
CA CYS A 771 17.14 -34.16 -24.53
C CYS A 771 15.63 -34.39 -24.39
N ARG A 772 14.92 -33.49 -23.70
CA ARG A 772 13.46 -33.54 -23.60
C ARG A 772 12.76 -33.46 -24.97
N PHE A 773 13.29 -32.70 -25.93
CA PHE A 773 12.76 -32.69 -27.30
C PHE A 773 12.91 -34.04 -28.00
N VAL A 774 14.09 -34.66 -27.94
CA VAL A 774 14.33 -36.00 -28.53
C VAL A 774 13.43 -37.07 -27.89
N GLU A 775 13.25 -36.98 -26.57
CA GLU A 775 12.45 -37.91 -25.76
C GLU A 775 10.94 -37.74 -25.96
N LYS A 776 10.43 -36.50 -25.93
CA LYS A 776 9.00 -36.19 -25.83
C LYS A 776 8.36 -35.74 -27.15
N ILE A 777 9.14 -35.27 -28.13
CA ILE A 777 8.66 -34.86 -29.48
C ILE A 777 9.19 -35.81 -30.57
N GLY A 778 10.50 -36.08 -30.55
CA GLY A 778 11.20 -36.86 -31.57
C GLY A 778 11.45 -36.11 -32.89
N LEU A 779 12.07 -36.82 -33.83
CA LEU A 779 12.34 -36.42 -35.23
C LEU A 779 12.34 -37.69 -36.10
N THR A 780 12.34 -37.56 -37.43
CA THR A 780 12.57 -38.70 -38.32
C THR A 780 13.97 -39.31 -38.09
N PRO A 781 14.16 -40.63 -38.30
CA PRO A 781 15.44 -41.30 -38.01
C PRO A 781 16.65 -40.62 -38.66
N ARG A 782 16.46 -40.08 -39.87
CA ARG A 782 17.45 -39.33 -40.66
C ARG A 782 17.90 -38.02 -40.00
N LYS A 783 16.98 -37.27 -39.37
CA LYS A 783 17.31 -36.04 -38.63
C LYS A 783 17.79 -36.38 -37.21
N LEU A 784 17.17 -37.36 -36.56
CA LEU A 784 17.52 -37.84 -35.21
C LEU A 784 18.97 -38.36 -35.12
N ALA A 785 19.47 -39.06 -36.15
CA ALA A 785 20.85 -39.54 -36.21
C ALA A 785 21.93 -38.43 -36.12
N LYS A 786 21.55 -37.16 -36.30
CA LYS A 786 22.44 -35.99 -36.17
C LYS A 786 22.45 -35.40 -34.75
N VAL A 787 21.53 -35.82 -33.86
CA VAL A 787 21.36 -35.24 -32.52
C VAL A 787 22.12 -36.05 -31.47
N SER A 788 23.07 -35.40 -30.78
CA SER A 788 23.78 -36.01 -29.65
C SER A 788 23.12 -35.71 -28.29
N THR A 789 22.53 -36.73 -27.66
CA THR A 789 21.96 -36.65 -26.30
C THR A 789 23.01 -36.83 -25.19
N LYS A 790 24.23 -37.28 -25.51
CA LYS A 790 25.27 -37.68 -24.53
C LYS A 790 25.76 -36.58 -23.57
N LYS A 791 25.41 -35.30 -23.81
CA LYS A 791 25.81 -34.14 -22.98
C LYS A 791 24.68 -33.10 -22.91
N CYS A 792 23.64 -33.40 -22.15
CA CYS A 792 22.54 -32.48 -21.86
C CYS A 792 22.76 -31.80 -20.50
N ARG A 793 23.24 -30.54 -20.51
CA ARG A 793 23.45 -29.73 -19.29
C ARG A 793 22.13 -29.20 -18.75
N ARG A 794 21.99 -29.11 -17.43
CA ARG A 794 20.79 -28.57 -16.79
C ARG A 794 20.57 -27.10 -17.15
N GLU A 795 19.35 -26.71 -17.49
CA GLU A 795 19.02 -25.34 -17.88
C GLU A 795 18.32 -24.55 -16.77
N LYS A 796 18.29 -23.23 -16.92
CA LYS A 796 17.63 -22.30 -15.99
C LYS A 796 16.59 -21.48 -16.78
N PRO A 797 15.29 -21.74 -16.61
CA PRO A 797 14.23 -21.12 -17.39
C PRO A 797 13.95 -19.70 -16.88
N PHE A 798 14.90 -18.80 -17.12
CA PHE A 798 14.79 -17.39 -16.80
C PHE A 798 14.87 -16.59 -18.10
N ALA A 799 14.08 -15.54 -18.24
CA ALA A 799 14.11 -14.64 -19.39
C ALA A 799 14.59 -13.24 -18.96
N THR A 800 15.59 -12.72 -19.65
CA THR A 800 16.21 -11.44 -19.35
C THR A 800 15.37 -10.32 -19.96
N VAL A 801 14.78 -9.46 -19.14
CA VAL A 801 14.10 -8.24 -19.60
C VAL A 801 15.07 -7.45 -20.47
N GLU A 802 14.70 -7.25 -21.74
CA GLU A 802 15.41 -6.36 -22.64
C GLU A 802 14.94 -4.92 -22.42
N ARG A 803 13.62 -4.72 -22.34
CA ARG A 803 12.98 -3.42 -22.21
C ARG A 803 11.55 -3.53 -21.69
N VAL A 804 11.06 -2.43 -21.12
CA VAL A 804 9.68 -2.24 -20.67
C VAL A 804 9.16 -0.98 -21.33
N GLU A 805 8.09 -1.10 -22.12
CA GLU A 805 7.59 -0.05 -23.01
C GLU A 805 6.13 0.26 -22.62
N TYR A 806 5.80 1.52 -22.33
CA TYR A 806 4.39 1.92 -22.25
C TYR A 806 3.81 1.89 -23.67
N ILE A 807 2.65 1.24 -23.85
CA ILE A 807 2.08 1.00 -25.18
C ILE A 807 0.66 1.56 -25.37
N GLY A 808 0.12 2.25 -24.36
CA GLY A 808 -1.22 2.84 -24.39
C GLY A 808 -2.16 2.18 -23.37
N ARG A 809 -3.47 2.39 -23.57
CA ARG A 809 -4.53 1.68 -22.82
C ARG A 809 -5.08 0.54 -23.65
N GLU A 810 -5.31 -0.60 -23.02
CA GLU A 810 -6.01 -1.76 -23.59
C GLU A 810 -7.04 -2.28 -22.59
N VAL A 811 -7.96 -3.16 -23.01
CA VAL A 811 -8.88 -3.83 -22.07
C VAL A 811 -8.11 -4.86 -21.26
N VAL A 812 -8.15 -4.72 -19.94
CA VAL A 812 -7.41 -5.51 -18.96
C VAL A 812 -8.33 -6.54 -18.26
N TYR A 813 -7.77 -7.66 -17.80
CA TYR A 813 -8.46 -8.85 -17.26
C TYR A 813 -7.60 -9.46 -16.16
N ASP A 814 -8.15 -10.10 -15.13
CA ASP A 814 -7.32 -10.62 -14.03
C ASP A 814 -7.83 -11.97 -13.50
N PHE A 815 -6.93 -12.73 -12.89
CA PHE A 815 -7.26 -13.91 -12.11
C PHE A 815 -7.03 -13.62 -10.63
N GLY A 816 -8.12 -13.55 -9.86
CA GLY A 816 -8.03 -13.68 -8.42
C GLY A 816 -7.74 -15.13 -8.02
N VAL A 817 -6.49 -15.57 -8.21
CA VAL A 817 -6.05 -16.93 -7.85
C VAL A 817 -5.98 -17.04 -6.33
N PRO A 818 -6.87 -17.79 -5.66
CA PRO A 818 -6.75 -18.01 -4.23
C PRO A 818 -5.56 -18.92 -3.95
N GLN A 819 -5.15 -18.99 -2.68
CA GLN A 819 -4.14 -19.95 -2.17
C GLN A 819 -2.71 -19.70 -2.71
N HIS A 820 -2.48 -19.86 -4.01
CA HIS A 820 -1.16 -19.76 -4.62
C HIS A 820 -0.78 -18.33 -5.04
N HIS A 821 -1.76 -17.45 -5.20
CA HIS A 821 -1.61 -16.04 -5.58
C HIS A 821 -0.86 -15.81 -6.91
N ARG A 822 -0.85 -16.80 -7.81
CA ARG A 822 0.01 -16.82 -9.01
C ARG A 822 -0.54 -17.74 -10.11
N TYR A 823 -0.39 -17.37 -11.39
CA TYR A 823 -0.79 -18.14 -12.58
C TYR A 823 0.25 -18.01 -13.70
N ILE A 824 0.13 -18.76 -14.81
CA ILE A 824 1.05 -18.65 -15.97
C ILE A 824 0.46 -17.74 -17.05
N ALA A 825 1.12 -16.62 -17.33
CA ALA A 825 0.76 -15.65 -18.37
C ALA A 825 1.94 -15.43 -19.32
N GLU A 826 1.81 -15.77 -20.62
CA GLU A 826 2.90 -15.79 -21.61
C GLU A 826 4.16 -16.57 -21.17
N GLY A 827 3.98 -17.52 -20.23
CA GLY A 827 5.06 -18.27 -19.58
C GLY A 827 5.58 -17.70 -18.25
N ILE A 828 5.09 -16.53 -17.80
CA ILE A 828 5.54 -15.71 -16.63
C ILE A 828 4.45 -15.71 -15.50
N VAL A 829 4.61 -15.05 -14.32
CA VAL A 829 3.84 -15.28 -13.04
C VAL A 829 3.42 -13.95 -12.25
N SER A 830 2.47 -13.87 -11.23
CA SER A 830 1.64 -12.64 -10.75
C SER A 830 1.41 -12.25 -9.18
N HIS A 831 0.82 -11.06 -8.70
CA HIS A 831 0.43 -10.64 -7.24
C HIS A 831 -0.33 -9.22 -6.93
N ASN A 832 -0.99 -8.88 -5.72
CA ASN A 832 -1.76 -7.56 -5.33
C ASN A 832 -1.63 -6.72 -3.91
N CYS A 833 -2.57 -6.09 -2.99
CA CYS A 833 -2.46 -4.75 -2.05
C CYS A 833 -3.40 -4.02 -0.79
N ALA A 834 -3.18 -3.55 0.55
CA ALA A 834 -4.15 -2.91 1.68
C ALA A 834 -3.83 -2.07 3.14
N GLU A 835 -4.69 -1.18 3.88
CA GLU A 835 -4.54 -0.34 5.25
C GLU A 835 -5.63 0.08 6.45
N THR A 836 -5.93 -0.57 7.65
CA THR A 836 -6.70 -0.08 8.96
C THR A 836 -8.12 -0.65 9.52
N VAL A 837 -8.99 0.04 10.36
CA VAL A 837 -10.30 -0.44 11.04
C VAL A 837 -11.44 0.62 11.37
N GLN A 838 -12.69 0.42 10.87
CA GLN A 838 -14.06 1.04 11.11
C GLN A 838 -15.09 0.10 10.40
N ASN A 839 -16.39 0.38 10.14
CA ASN A 839 -17.26 -0.56 9.36
C ASN A 839 -16.89 -0.62 7.87
N PRO A 840 -17.38 -1.64 7.12
CA PRO A 840 -17.29 -1.61 5.67
C PRO A 840 -17.88 -0.32 5.13
N PHE A 841 -17.14 0.31 4.21
CA PHE A 841 -17.47 1.57 3.53
C PHE A 841 -17.47 2.83 4.41
N GLU A 842 -17.08 2.75 5.68
CA GLU A 842 -17.03 3.93 6.55
C GLU A 842 -15.80 4.80 6.33
N VAL A 843 -15.92 6.06 6.79
CA VAL A 843 -14.91 7.11 6.65
C VAL A 843 -14.71 7.87 7.96
N CYS A 844 -13.49 8.37 8.16
CA CYS A 844 -13.10 9.28 9.24
C CYS A 844 -12.92 10.70 8.71
N ASN A 845 -13.90 11.56 8.99
CA ASN A 845 -13.83 13.00 8.79
C ASN A 845 -13.11 13.63 10.00
N LEU A 846 -11.88 14.14 9.82
CA LEU A 846 -10.99 14.49 10.94
C LEU A 846 -10.71 15.99 11.07
N THR A 847 -10.86 16.53 12.29
CA THR A 847 -10.34 17.84 12.69
C THR A 847 -9.92 17.82 14.16
N HIS A 848 -9.09 18.76 14.60
CA HIS A 848 -8.40 18.63 15.89
C HIS A 848 -8.39 19.95 16.66
N ILE A 849 -8.74 19.90 17.95
CA ILE A 849 -8.64 21.05 18.86
C ILE A 849 -7.20 21.16 19.38
N ASN A 850 -6.64 22.36 19.33
CA ASN A 850 -5.31 22.65 19.89
C ASN A 850 -5.44 23.10 21.35
N LEU A 851 -5.22 22.19 22.30
CA LEU A 851 -5.43 22.45 23.73
C LEU A 851 -4.59 23.62 24.27
N VAL A 852 -3.45 23.89 23.66
CA VAL A 852 -2.51 24.98 24.02
C VAL A 852 -3.13 26.37 23.88
N LYS A 853 -4.16 26.52 23.03
CA LYS A 853 -4.87 27.78 22.81
C LYS A 853 -5.93 28.09 23.87
N PHE A 854 -6.19 27.15 24.79
CA PHE A 854 -7.21 27.25 25.84
C PHE A 854 -6.59 27.24 27.25
N ALA A 855 -5.30 27.52 27.39
CA ALA A 855 -4.65 27.68 28.70
C ALA A 855 -3.57 28.76 28.71
N ARG A 856 -3.55 29.55 29.79
CA ARG A 856 -2.44 30.45 30.16
C ARG A 856 -1.36 29.67 30.92
N GLU A 857 -0.16 30.23 31.06
CA GLU A 857 0.76 29.73 32.10
C GLU A 857 0.12 29.93 33.48
N CYS A 858 0.28 28.94 34.35
CA CYS A 858 -0.39 28.89 35.65
C CYS A 858 0.62 28.86 36.81
N ALA A 859 0.34 29.64 37.85
CA ALA A 859 1.08 29.63 39.11
C ALA A 859 0.32 28.90 40.24
N GLY A 860 -0.82 28.27 39.91
CA GLY A 860 -1.63 27.49 40.85
C GLY A 860 -0.89 26.28 41.39
N LYS A 861 -0.97 26.05 42.70
CA LYS A 861 -0.27 24.94 43.37
C LYS A 861 -1.18 23.72 43.52
N THR A 862 -2.46 23.95 43.79
CA THR A 862 -3.52 22.94 43.81
C THR A 862 -3.99 22.58 42.40
N PHE A 863 -4.64 21.43 42.26
CA PHE A 863 -5.21 21.01 40.98
C PHE A 863 -6.34 21.96 40.54
N GLU A 864 -7.18 22.39 41.48
CA GLU A 864 -8.32 23.29 41.26
C GLU A 864 -7.87 24.66 40.72
N GLU A 865 -6.79 25.24 41.26
CA GLU A 865 -6.19 26.48 40.72
C GLU A 865 -5.65 26.27 39.29
N LYS A 866 -5.07 25.11 38.98
CA LYS A 866 -4.60 24.76 37.64
C LYS A 866 -5.77 24.61 36.66
N LEU A 867 -6.90 24.02 37.07
CA LEU A 867 -8.11 23.95 36.26
C LEU A 867 -8.72 25.34 35.98
N ALA A 868 -8.54 26.32 36.88
CA ALA A 868 -8.94 27.72 36.69
C ALA A 868 -7.98 28.54 35.79
N CYS A 869 -6.92 27.93 35.26
CA CYS A 869 -6.09 28.48 34.19
C CYS A 869 -6.52 28.04 32.79
N ILE A 870 -7.60 27.25 32.66
CA ILE A 870 -8.14 26.74 31.40
C ILE A 870 -9.41 27.52 31.00
N ASP A 871 -9.48 27.91 29.73
CA ASP A 871 -10.64 28.52 29.08
C ASP A 871 -11.65 27.44 28.67
N TRP A 872 -12.44 26.97 29.64
CA TRP A 872 -13.43 25.91 29.44
C TRP A 872 -14.54 26.29 28.46
N GLU A 873 -14.99 27.56 28.45
CA GLU A 873 -16.06 27.98 27.53
C GLU A 873 -15.53 28.24 26.11
N GLY A 874 -14.30 28.74 25.94
CA GLY A 874 -13.63 28.74 24.64
C GLY A 874 -13.37 27.33 24.12
N LEU A 875 -13.03 26.38 25.00
CA LEU A 875 -12.91 24.95 24.66
C LEU A 875 -14.26 24.33 24.27
N ALA A 876 -15.36 24.76 24.90
CA ALA A 876 -16.72 24.37 24.52
C ALA A 876 -17.10 24.93 23.14
N GLU A 877 -16.83 26.21 22.85
CA GLU A 877 -17.08 26.78 21.51
C GLU A 877 -16.25 26.05 20.45
N ALA A 878 -14.99 25.72 20.73
CA ALA A 878 -14.13 24.98 19.81
C ALA A 878 -14.62 23.54 19.56
N ALA A 879 -15.20 22.88 20.57
CA ALA A 879 -15.84 21.57 20.40
C ALA A 879 -17.06 21.65 19.48
N ARG A 880 -17.94 22.64 19.70
CA ARG A 880 -19.13 22.89 18.87
C ARG A 880 -18.77 23.22 17.43
N LEU A 881 -17.90 24.22 17.22
CA LEU A 881 -17.43 24.61 15.89
C LEU A 881 -16.67 23.47 15.20
N GLY A 882 -15.98 22.60 15.95
CA GLY A 882 -15.36 21.39 15.42
C GLY A 882 -16.37 20.38 14.89
N THR A 883 -17.41 20.06 15.65
CA THR A 883 -18.52 19.20 15.20
C THR A 883 -19.21 19.78 13.97
N ARG A 884 -19.54 21.07 13.97
CA ARG A 884 -20.25 21.73 12.86
C ARG A 884 -19.41 21.80 11.58
N PHE A 885 -18.12 22.12 11.71
CA PHE A 885 -17.15 22.10 10.60
C PHE A 885 -17.06 20.72 9.94
N LEU A 886 -17.09 19.63 10.74
CA LEU A 886 -17.10 18.28 10.20
C LEU A 886 -18.45 17.88 9.60
N ASP A 887 -19.58 18.28 10.19
CA ASP A 887 -20.91 18.01 9.60
C ASP A 887 -21.10 18.70 8.24
N ASP A 888 -20.63 19.94 8.11
CA ASP A 888 -20.60 20.66 6.83
C ASP A 888 -19.63 20.02 5.83
N ALA A 889 -18.47 19.53 6.29
CA ALA A 889 -17.49 18.84 5.45
C ALA A 889 -18.02 17.52 4.87
N ILE A 890 -18.85 16.78 5.62
CA ILE A 890 -19.47 15.52 5.16
C ILE A 890 -20.33 15.75 3.90
N ASP A 891 -21.08 16.86 3.85
CA ASP A 891 -21.97 17.12 2.71
C ASP A 891 -21.20 17.48 1.43
N ARG A 892 -20.02 18.09 1.57
CA ARG A 892 -19.11 18.49 0.48
C ARG A 892 -18.06 17.42 0.12
N SER A 893 -17.79 16.45 0.99
CA SER A 893 -16.81 15.39 0.73
C SER A 893 -17.36 14.33 -0.24
N TYR A 894 -16.58 13.97 -1.25
CA TYR A 894 -16.94 12.97 -2.25
C TYR A 894 -15.71 12.13 -2.67
N THR A 895 -15.89 10.81 -2.78
CA THR A 895 -14.86 9.86 -3.25
C THR A 895 -15.08 9.40 -4.68
N GLY A 896 -16.31 9.45 -5.18
CA GLY A 896 -16.68 8.81 -6.44
C GLY A 896 -17.02 7.32 -6.27
N ILE A 897 -17.28 6.88 -5.04
CA ILE A 897 -17.66 5.51 -4.70
C ILE A 897 -18.99 5.58 -3.96
N GLU A 898 -20.07 5.19 -4.64
CA GLU A 898 -21.45 5.43 -4.22
C GLU A 898 -21.77 4.93 -2.80
N VAL A 899 -21.43 3.67 -2.48
CA VAL A 899 -21.66 3.09 -1.14
C VAL A 899 -20.88 3.79 -0.03
N ILE A 900 -19.68 4.33 -0.31
CA ILE A 900 -18.87 5.10 0.66
C ILE A 900 -19.45 6.50 0.86
N ASP A 901 -19.81 7.16 -0.24
CA ASP A 901 -20.34 8.52 -0.20
C ASP A 901 -21.77 8.53 0.38
N GLU A 902 -22.58 7.49 0.15
CA GLU A 902 -23.81 7.23 0.90
C GLU A 902 -23.53 6.92 2.38
N MET A 903 -22.61 6.00 2.70
CA MET A 903 -22.30 5.62 4.08
C MET A 903 -21.92 6.85 4.91
N ASN A 904 -21.05 7.70 4.36
CA ASN A 904 -20.62 8.95 4.98
C ASN A 904 -21.82 9.87 5.25
N ARG A 905 -22.72 10.05 4.28
CA ARG A 905 -23.95 10.85 4.43
C ARG A 905 -24.98 10.22 5.38
N ALA A 906 -25.01 8.89 5.48
CA ALA A 906 -25.98 8.13 6.26
C ALA A 906 -25.60 8.01 7.75
N THR A 907 -24.32 7.77 8.05
CA THR A 907 -23.79 7.62 9.42
C THR A 907 -23.26 8.94 9.99
N ARG A 908 -22.80 9.85 9.11
CA ARG A 908 -22.26 11.19 9.42
C ARG A 908 -21.20 11.16 10.54
N LYS A 909 -20.25 10.22 10.46
CA LYS A 909 -19.20 10.05 11.47
C LYS A 909 -18.27 11.26 11.52
N ASN A 910 -18.22 11.90 12.67
CA ASN A 910 -17.23 12.91 12.99
C ASN A 910 -16.07 12.28 13.79
N GLY A 911 -14.85 12.69 13.50
CA GLY A 911 -13.66 12.37 14.28
C GLY A 911 -13.00 13.64 14.77
N LEU A 912 -13.63 14.31 15.73
CA LEU A 912 -13.05 15.46 16.43
C LEU A 912 -12.01 14.96 17.43
N GLY A 913 -10.75 15.31 17.20
CA GLY A 913 -9.61 14.96 18.04
C GLY A 913 -9.04 16.15 18.80
N ILE A 914 -7.91 15.92 19.45
CA ILE A 914 -7.11 16.94 20.14
C ILE A 914 -5.65 16.89 19.69
N MET A 915 -4.88 17.93 20.03
CA MET A 915 -3.41 17.92 19.99
C MET A 915 -2.85 18.88 21.05
N GLY A 916 -1.54 18.79 21.29
CA GLY A 916 -0.82 19.70 22.18
C GLY A 916 -1.09 19.47 23.68
N PHE A 917 -1.37 18.22 24.07
CA PHE A 917 -1.63 17.89 25.47
C PHE A 917 -0.39 18.03 26.35
N ALA A 918 0.83 17.77 25.84
CA ALA A 918 2.05 17.96 26.61
C ALA A 918 2.35 19.45 26.86
N GLU A 919 2.17 20.31 25.86
CA GLU A 919 2.30 21.77 26.01
C GLU A 919 1.27 22.34 27.01
N LEU A 920 0.04 21.81 27.03
CA LEU A 920 -0.96 22.15 28.05
C LEU A 920 -0.46 21.79 29.45
N LEU A 921 0.04 20.57 29.65
CA LEU A 921 0.57 20.11 30.93
C LEU A 921 1.75 20.98 31.41
N ILE A 922 2.67 21.33 30.50
CA ILE A 922 3.79 22.25 30.76
C ILE A 922 3.29 23.64 31.20
N LYS A 923 2.28 24.20 30.53
CA LYS A 923 1.65 25.48 30.91
C LYS A 923 1.03 25.46 32.31
N LEU A 924 0.50 24.31 32.74
CA LEU A 924 -0.13 24.13 34.05
C LEU A 924 0.83 23.67 35.15
N GLY A 925 2.12 23.44 34.83
CA GLY A 925 3.10 22.92 35.78
C GLY A 925 2.82 21.49 36.21
N ILE A 926 2.18 20.68 35.37
CA ILE A 926 1.79 19.30 35.66
C ILE A 926 2.74 18.32 34.92
N PRO A 927 3.50 17.45 35.60
CA PRO A 927 4.24 16.37 34.95
C PRO A 927 3.30 15.39 34.22
N TYR A 928 3.68 14.93 33.03
CA TYR A 928 2.88 13.95 32.27
C TYR A 928 2.70 12.63 33.03
N ALA A 929 3.75 12.20 33.75
CA ALA A 929 3.73 11.03 34.64
C ALA A 929 3.07 11.35 35.99
N SER A 930 1.82 11.82 35.99
CA SER A 930 1.09 12.19 37.21
C SER A 930 -0.40 11.89 37.17
N TRP A 931 -0.99 11.73 38.36
CA TRP A 931 -2.44 11.58 38.51
C TRP A 931 -3.23 12.87 38.22
N GLU A 932 -2.61 14.05 38.37
CA GLU A 932 -3.19 15.31 37.90
C GLU A 932 -3.37 15.28 36.38
N ALA A 933 -2.37 14.83 35.62
CA ALA A 933 -2.46 14.71 34.17
C ALA A 933 -3.53 13.68 33.73
N VAL A 934 -3.59 12.54 34.42
CA VAL A 934 -4.58 11.47 34.16
C VAL A 934 -6.01 11.94 34.47
N GLU A 935 -6.24 12.75 35.52
CA GLU A 935 -7.55 13.34 35.79
C GLU A 935 -7.88 14.50 34.84
N LEU A 936 -6.89 15.32 34.48
CA LEU A 936 -7.05 16.43 33.54
C LEU A 936 -7.53 15.96 32.17
N ILE A 937 -6.92 14.92 31.59
CA ILE A 937 -7.35 14.41 30.29
C ILE A 937 -8.76 13.80 30.36
N ASN A 938 -9.14 13.20 31.50
CA ASN A 938 -10.50 12.70 31.72
C ASN A 938 -11.51 13.86 31.61
N ARG A 939 -11.30 14.92 32.40
CA ARG A 939 -12.18 16.10 32.42
C ARG A 939 -12.22 16.84 31.08
N ILE A 940 -11.08 16.99 30.39
CA ILE A 940 -11.01 17.62 29.07
C ILE A 940 -11.78 16.83 28.02
N MET A 941 -11.54 15.52 27.89
CA MET A 941 -12.23 14.71 26.88
C MET A 941 -13.73 14.61 27.18
N ALA A 942 -14.11 14.53 28.46
CA ALA A 942 -15.52 14.56 28.86
C ALA A 942 -16.22 15.88 28.48
N TRP A 943 -15.57 17.02 28.71
CA TRP A 943 -16.09 18.34 28.35
C TRP A 943 -16.21 18.53 26.84
N ILE A 944 -15.23 18.08 26.07
CA ILE A 944 -15.27 18.08 24.60
C ILE A 944 -16.41 17.18 24.12
N TYR A 945 -16.53 15.95 24.65
CA TYR A 945 -17.59 15.00 24.26
C TYR A 945 -18.99 15.57 24.50
N VAL A 946 -19.25 16.10 25.71
CA VAL A 946 -20.56 16.67 26.07
C VAL A 946 -20.94 17.84 25.15
N ASN A 947 -20.02 18.77 24.86
CA ASN A 947 -20.32 19.90 23.98
C ASN A 947 -20.39 19.52 22.50
N ALA A 948 -19.60 18.54 22.05
CA ALA A 948 -19.62 18.02 20.69
C ALA A 948 -20.90 17.25 20.37
N LEU A 949 -21.40 16.45 21.32
CA LEU A 949 -22.67 15.72 21.21
C LEU A 949 -23.88 16.64 21.36
N ASP A 950 -23.80 17.66 22.22
CA ASP A 950 -24.83 18.70 22.33
C ASP A 950 -24.99 19.49 21.02
N GLU A 951 -23.88 19.89 20.37
CA GLU A 951 -23.93 20.49 19.03
C GLU A 951 -24.54 19.55 17.99
N SER A 952 -24.23 18.25 18.07
CA SER A 952 -24.83 17.25 17.18
C SER A 952 -26.35 17.15 17.39
N ALA A 953 -26.86 17.39 18.61
CA ALA A 953 -28.29 17.46 18.89
C ALA A 953 -28.93 18.77 18.39
N GLU A 954 -28.24 19.93 18.48
CA GLU A 954 -28.72 21.16 17.86
C GLU A 954 -28.77 21.06 16.32
N LEU A 955 -27.73 20.49 15.71
CA LEU A 955 -27.68 20.22 14.28
C LEU A 955 -28.76 19.25 13.81
N ALA A 956 -29.22 18.33 14.66
CA ALA A 956 -30.34 17.46 14.35
C ALA A 956 -31.67 18.22 14.25
N ARG A 957 -31.85 19.28 15.04
CA ARG A 957 -33.03 20.16 14.99
C ARG A 957 -32.99 21.10 13.79
N GLU A 958 -31.80 21.58 13.43
CA GLU A 958 -31.60 22.39 12.22
C GLU A 958 -31.76 21.60 10.90
N ARG A 959 -31.30 20.33 10.85
CA ARG A 959 -31.00 19.62 9.60
C ARG A 959 -31.58 18.20 9.51
N GLY A 960 -32.28 17.74 10.54
CA GLY A 960 -32.66 16.34 10.75
C GLY A 960 -31.51 15.49 11.32
N PRO A 961 -31.79 14.39 12.04
CA PRO A 961 -30.79 13.46 12.55
C PRO A 961 -30.14 12.61 11.44
N PHE A 962 -29.18 11.73 11.77
CA PHE A 962 -28.57 10.81 10.80
C PHE A 962 -29.53 9.67 10.36
N LYS A 963 -29.29 9.05 9.19
CA LYS A 963 -30.22 8.11 8.50
C LYS A 963 -30.72 6.95 9.38
N PHE A 964 -29.93 6.52 10.35
CA PHE A 964 -30.21 5.36 11.20
C PHE A 964 -30.47 5.73 12.68
N PHE A 965 -30.77 7.00 12.97
CA PHE A 965 -30.95 7.48 14.35
C PHE A 965 -31.97 6.67 15.17
N GLU A 966 -33.14 6.33 14.60
CA GLU A 966 -34.20 5.56 15.28
C GLU A 966 -33.77 4.17 15.76
N LYS A 967 -32.76 3.57 15.11
CA LYS A 967 -32.17 2.29 15.52
C LYS A 967 -31.14 2.44 16.65
N SER A 968 -30.65 3.65 16.87
CA SER A 968 -29.48 3.91 17.70
C SER A 968 -29.79 3.97 19.20
N ALA A 969 -28.73 3.81 19.98
CA ALA A 969 -28.72 4.06 21.42
C ALA A 969 -29.34 5.43 21.80
N TYR A 970 -29.09 6.48 21.01
CA TYR A 970 -29.57 7.83 21.29
C TYR A 970 -31.09 7.96 21.29
N ALA A 971 -31.80 7.26 20.39
CA ALA A 971 -33.26 7.27 20.34
C ALA A 971 -33.91 6.71 21.63
N ARG A 972 -33.19 5.86 22.36
CA ARG A 972 -33.61 5.33 23.68
C ARG A 972 -33.24 6.26 24.85
N GLY A 973 -32.41 7.29 24.61
CA GLY A 973 -31.80 8.14 25.65
C GLY A 973 -30.54 7.53 26.28
N GLU A 974 -29.94 6.52 25.64
CA GLU A 974 -28.60 6.04 25.98
C GLU A 974 -27.53 6.98 25.39
N ILE A 975 -26.50 7.29 26.18
CA ILE A 975 -25.29 7.97 25.69
C ILE A 975 -24.21 6.87 25.55
N PRO A 976 -23.72 6.56 24.33
CA PRO A 976 -22.84 5.39 24.10
C PRO A 976 -21.55 5.39 24.93
N VAL A 977 -20.98 6.57 25.20
CA VAL A 977 -19.81 6.72 26.08
C VAL A 977 -20.11 6.32 27.53
N LEU A 978 -21.29 6.66 28.06
CA LEU A 978 -21.67 6.25 29.41
C LEU A 978 -21.91 4.74 29.49
N LYS A 979 -22.60 4.18 28.49
CA LYS A 979 -22.79 2.72 28.34
C LYS A 979 -21.46 1.97 28.31
N PHE A 980 -20.49 2.49 27.56
CA PHE A 980 -19.13 1.98 27.50
C PHE A 980 -18.41 2.06 28.86
N GLN A 981 -18.49 3.18 29.58
CA GLN A 981 -17.95 3.29 30.94
C GLN A 981 -18.59 2.27 31.88
N ASP A 982 -19.92 2.14 31.88
CA ASP A 982 -20.65 1.21 32.75
C ASP A 982 -20.27 -0.25 32.47
N TYR A 983 -20.05 -0.60 31.20
CA TYR A 983 -19.51 -1.89 30.78
C TYR A 983 -18.06 -2.12 31.26
N VAL A 984 -17.14 -1.17 31.02
CA VAL A 984 -15.73 -1.27 31.42
C VAL A 984 -15.59 -1.42 32.93
N TRP A 985 -16.29 -0.60 33.71
CA TRP A 985 -16.20 -0.64 35.17
C TRP A 985 -17.00 -1.80 35.78
N GLY A 986 -18.02 -2.33 35.09
CA GLY A 986 -18.68 -3.58 35.45
C GLY A 986 -17.78 -4.81 35.26
N ARG A 987 -16.94 -4.82 34.22
CA ARG A 987 -15.90 -5.83 34.05
C ARG A 987 -14.74 -5.67 35.03
N TRP A 988 -14.29 -4.43 35.28
CA TRP A 988 -13.16 -4.13 36.18
C TRP A 988 -13.24 -4.86 37.52
N GLU A 989 -14.41 -4.83 38.18
CA GLU A 989 -14.62 -5.51 39.46
C GLU A 989 -14.39 -7.04 39.41
N ARG A 990 -14.66 -7.69 38.26
CA ARG A 990 -14.42 -9.12 38.07
C ARG A 990 -12.94 -9.42 37.82
N VAL A 991 -12.25 -8.57 37.06
CA VAL A 991 -10.92 -8.87 36.49
C VAL A 991 -9.75 -8.35 37.33
N ARG A 992 -9.96 -7.31 38.13
CA ARG A 992 -8.89 -6.62 38.90
C ARG A 992 -8.15 -7.50 39.90
N GLY A 993 -8.72 -8.65 40.28
CA GLY A 993 -8.08 -9.65 41.12
C GLY A 993 -6.90 -10.38 40.46
N ALA A 994 -6.91 -10.54 39.13
CA ALA A 994 -5.82 -11.16 38.36
C ALA A 994 -4.67 -10.19 38.03
N LEU A 995 -4.82 -8.90 38.33
CA LEU A 995 -3.77 -7.90 38.12
C LEU A 995 -2.88 -7.76 39.37
N PRO A 996 -1.57 -7.49 39.22
CA PRO A 996 -0.67 -7.09 40.30
C PRO A 996 -1.23 -5.94 41.15
N PRO A 997 -0.90 -5.86 42.45
CA PRO A 997 -1.47 -4.88 43.39
C PRO A 997 -1.37 -3.42 42.92
N GLU A 998 -0.25 -3.06 42.29
CA GLU A 998 0.08 -1.71 41.83
C GLU A 998 -0.82 -1.31 40.64
N LEU A 999 -1.07 -2.26 39.74
CA LEU A 999 -1.93 -2.06 38.57
C LEU A 999 -3.41 -2.04 38.97
N ARG A 1000 -3.77 -2.78 40.03
CA ARG A 1000 -5.10 -2.75 40.67
C ARG A 1000 -5.37 -1.39 41.32
N GLU A 1001 -4.44 -0.87 42.12
CA GLU A 1001 -4.57 0.48 42.71
C GLU A 1001 -4.72 1.54 41.61
N ALA A 1002 -3.90 1.47 40.56
CA ALA A 1002 -3.96 2.39 39.44
C ALA A 1002 -5.33 2.36 38.72
N GLY A 1003 -5.89 1.18 38.49
CA GLY A 1003 -7.21 1.05 37.87
C GLY A 1003 -8.37 1.49 38.77
N ASP A 1004 -8.33 1.14 40.06
CA ASP A 1004 -9.32 1.62 41.05
C ASP A 1004 -9.28 3.16 41.16
N ARG A 1005 -8.09 3.76 41.07
CA ARG A 1005 -7.91 5.22 41.05
C ARG A 1005 -8.43 5.86 39.77
N LEU A 1006 -8.24 5.24 38.60
CA LEU A 1006 -8.82 5.70 37.33
C LEU A 1006 -10.36 5.58 37.31
N ARG A 1007 -10.91 4.51 37.90
CA ARG A 1007 -12.36 4.36 38.13
C ARG A 1007 -12.88 5.53 38.97
N GLY A 1008 -12.20 5.83 40.08
CA GLY A 1008 -12.53 6.98 40.95
C GLY A 1008 -12.48 8.33 40.22
N ILE A 1009 -11.46 8.57 39.40
CA ILE A 1009 -11.36 9.75 38.51
C ILE A 1009 -12.56 9.84 37.56
N THR A 1010 -12.91 8.73 36.92
CA THR A 1010 -13.98 8.70 35.92
C THR A 1010 -15.35 8.96 36.56
N MET A 1011 -15.61 8.39 37.76
CA MET A 1011 -16.84 8.67 38.50
C MET A 1011 -16.91 10.12 39.00
N ARG A 1012 -15.80 10.73 39.46
CA ARG A 1012 -15.76 12.18 39.76
C ARG A 1012 -16.08 13.04 38.53
N THR A 1013 -15.60 12.65 37.36
CA THR A 1013 -15.84 13.37 36.11
C THR A 1013 -17.31 13.24 35.64
N ARG A 1014 -17.93 12.06 35.82
CA ARG A 1014 -19.39 11.89 35.62
C ARG A 1014 -20.19 12.78 36.56
N GLU A 1015 -19.80 12.85 37.83
CA GLU A 1015 -20.49 13.65 38.84
C GLU A 1015 -20.39 15.15 38.57
N TRP A 1016 -19.19 15.64 38.26
CA TRP A 1016 -18.94 17.03 37.84
C TRP A 1016 -19.79 17.45 36.63
N LEU A 1017 -20.10 16.51 35.74
CA LEU A 1017 -20.92 16.74 34.54
C LEU A 1017 -22.39 16.37 34.71
N ARG A 1018 -22.84 15.88 35.88
CA ARG A 1018 -24.18 15.30 36.07
C ARG A 1018 -25.32 16.18 35.50
N PRO A 1019 -25.42 17.50 35.77
CA PRO A 1019 -26.50 18.31 35.23
C PRO A 1019 -26.46 18.48 33.70
N ARG A 1020 -25.25 18.52 33.11
CA ARG A 1020 -25.09 18.56 31.64
C ARG A 1020 -25.44 17.20 31.02
N LEU A 1021 -25.09 16.08 31.66
CA LEU A 1021 -25.42 14.73 31.17
C LEU A 1021 -26.92 14.42 31.27
N GLU A 1022 -27.60 14.86 32.33
CA GLU A 1022 -29.05 14.73 32.50
C GLU A 1022 -29.80 15.52 31.43
N ALA A 1023 -29.46 16.80 31.22
CA ALA A 1023 -30.03 17.61 30.13
C ALA A 1023 -29.73 17.02 28.73
N LEU A 1024 -28.53 16.46 28.54
CA LEU A 1024 -28.12 15.90 27.26
C LEU A 1024 -28.90 14.63 26.90
N ARG A 1025 -29.31 13.79 27.87
CA ARG A 1025 -30.10 12.57 27.61
C ARG A 1025 -31.42 12.86 26.88
N GLU A 1026 -32.17 13.86 27.32
CA GLU A 1026 -33.42 14.25 26.65
C GLU A 1026 -33.14 14.96 25.31
N LYS A 1027 -32.08 15.78 25.24
CA LYS A 1027 -31.66 16.40 23.98
C LYS A 1027 -31.31 15.39 22.88
N VAL A 1028 -30.58 14.31 23.20
CA VAL A 1028 -30.19 13.28 22.21
C VAL A 1028 -31.34 12.32 21.87
N ARG A 1029 -32.29 12.09 22.79
CA ARG A 1029 -33.56 11.40 22.48
C ARG A 1029 -34.36 12.16 21.42
N GLY A 1030 -34.29 13.49 21.41
CA GLY A 1030 -34.87 14.35 20.38
C GLY A 1030 -34.10 14.41 19.04
N GLY A 1031 -33.04 13.60 18.85
CA GLY A 1031 -32.24 13.55 17.62
C GLY A 1031 -30.77 13.91 17.84
N VAL A 1032 -29.87 13.23 17.11
CA VAL A 1032 -28.47 13.67 16.90
C VAL A 1032 -28.07 13.57 15.43
N ARG A 1033 -27.21 14.49 14.98
CA ARG A 1033 -26.80 14.64 13.58
C ARG A 1033 -25.71 13.66 13.16
N ASN A 1034 -24.91 13.17 14.11
CA ASN A 1034 -23.72 12.36 13.88
C ASN A 1034 -23.82 11.10 14.75
N SER A 1035 -23.54 9.92 14.18
CA SER A 1035 -23.55 8.67 14.95
C SER A 1035 -22.46 8.63 16.04
N VAL A 1036 -21.27 9.14 15.72
CA VAL A 1036 -20.13 9.32 16.62
C VAL A 1036 -19.47 10.67 16.37
N VAL A 1037 -18.84 11.22 17.41
CA VAL A 1037 -18.31 12.60 17.42
C VAL A 1037 -16.81 12.70 17.59
N LEU A 1038 -16.14 11.84 18.39
CA LEU A 1038 -14.73 12.01 18.75
C LEU A 1038 -13.82 10.89 18.22
N SER A 1039 -12.62 11.25 17.79
CA SER A 1039 -11.55 10.30 17.44
C SER A 1039 -10.19 10.97 17.57
N ILE A 1040 -9.24 10.36 18.29
CA ILE A 1040 -7.89 10.92 18.44
C ILE A 1040 -6.95 10.22 17.45
N ALA A 1041 -6.89 10.76 16.24
CA ALA A 1041 -6.02 10.32 15.16
C ALA A 1041 -4.58 10.88 15.30
N PRO A 1042 -3.57 10.30 14.61
CA PRO A 1042 -2.19 10.79 14.67
C PRO A 1042 -2.03 12.08 13.85
N THR A 1043 -1.63 13.18 14.49
CA THR A 1043 -1.60 14.52 13.88
C THR A 1043 -0.23 14.90 13.29
N GLY A 1044 0.57 13.93 12.80
CA GLY A 1044 2.00 14.12 12.49
C GLY A 1044 2.40 15.22 11.49
N ARG A 1045 1.49 15.75 10.65
CA ARG A 1045 1.72 17.02 9.90
C ARG A 1045 0.98 18.21 10.51
N THR A 1046 -0.22 18.01 11.06
CA THR A 1046 -1.06 19.09 11.60
C THR A 1046 -0.59 19.60 12.97
N SER A 1047 0.12 18.80 13.76
CA SER A 1047 0.78 19.26 14.99
C SER A 1047 2.03 20.09 14.70
N ILE A 1048 2.75 19.81 13.59
CA ILE A 1048 3.84 20.65 13.10
C ILE A 1048 3.30 22.02 12.63
N LEU A 1049 2.13 22.04 11.96
CA LEU A 1049 1.42 23.28 11.62
C LEU A 1049 1.00 24.07 12.88
N ALA A 1050 0.56 23.38 13.93
CA ALA A 1050 0.16 23.99 15.20
C ALA A 1050 1.33 24.41 16.12
N GLY A 1051 2.51 23.81 15.92
CA GLY A 1051 3.68 23.95 16.80
C GLY A 1051 3.60 23.13 18.10
N THR A 1052 3.01 21.92 18.08
CA THR A 1052 2.66 21.14 19.29
C THR A 1052 2.89 19.62 19.17
N THR A 1053 2.76 18.89 20.29
CA THR A 1053 2.71 17.41 20.28
C THR A 1053 1.48 16.85 19.57
N SER A 1054 1.59 15.59 19.11
CA SER A 1054 0.52 14.86 18.44
C SER A 1054 -0.47 14.25 19.43
N GLY A 1055 -1.78 14.41 19.19
CA GLY A 1055 -2.83 13.75 19.99
C GLY A 1055 -2.67 13.97 21.50
N VAL A 1056 -2.55 12.85 22.21
CA VAL A 1056 -2.27 12.74 23.67
C VAL A 1056 -0.82 12.31 23.96
N GLU A 1057 0.09 12.41 23.00
CA GLU A 1057 1.50 12.00 23.20
C GLU A 1057 2.28 13.00 24.07
N PRO A 1058 3.23 12.51 24.90
CA PRO A 1058 4.22 13.35 25.56
C PRO A 1058 5.22 13.91 24.54
N VAL A 1059 6.11 14.79 25.00
CA VAL A 1059 7.23 15.28 24.18
C VAL A 1059 8.15 14.10 23.84
N PHE A 1060 8.40 13.84 22.56
CA PHE A 1060 9.21 12.67 22.16
C PHE A 1060 10.70 12.85 22.47
N ALA A 1061 11.25 14.03 22.20
CA ALA A 1061 12.62 14.43 22.52
C ALA A 1061 12.72 15.96 22.57
N LEU A 1062 13.63 16.48 23.39
CA LEU A 1062 13.85 17.93 23.58
C LEU A 1062 14.84 18.50 22.56
N ALA A 1063 15.71 17.66 22.00
CA ALA A 1063 16.44 17.94 20.75
C ALA A 1063 16.59 16.66 19.93
N PHE A 1064 16.46 16.78 18.61
CA PHE A 1064 16.56 15.66 17.67
C PHE A 1064 17.17 16.11 16.33
N ILE A 1065 17.72 15.15 15.59
CA ILE A 1065 18.36 15.43 14.30
C ILE A 1065 17.31 15.38 13.18
N ARG A 1066 17.22 16.45 12.37
CA ARG A 1066 16.42 16.48 11.14
C ARG A 1066 17.32 16.66 9.92
N ASN A 1067 17.25 15.72 8.99
CA ASN A 1067 17.81 15.88 7.66
C ASN A 1067 16.84 16.67 6.77
N VAL A 1068 17.37 17.64 6.03
CA VAL A 1068 16.66 18.47 5.05
C VAL A 1068 17.40 18.43 3.71
N THR A 1069 16.75 18.85 2.62
CA THR A 1069 17.30 18.74 1.25
C THR A 1069 18.67 19.43 1.05
N VAL A 1070 19.01 20.38 1.92
CA VAL A 1070 20.24 21.19 1.88
C VAL A 1070 21.24 20.88 3.01
N GLY A 1071 20.98 19.88 3.87
CA GLY A 1071 21.90 19.50 4.97
C GLY A 1071 21.20 18.88 6.18
N THR A 1072 21.86 18.90 7.33
CA THR A 1072 21.33 18.37 8.60
C THR A 1072 21.21 19.50 9.63
N LEU A 1073 20.10 19.53 10.38
CA LEU A 1073 19.81 20.49 11.44
C LEU A 1073 19.58 19.76 12.77
N ILE A 1074 19.98 20.38 13.88
CA ILE A 1074 19.51 20.04 15.22
C ILE A 1074 18.22 20.83 15.45
N GLU A 1075 17.08 20.15 15.57
CA GLU A 1075 15.81 20.79 15.90
C GLU A 1075 15.54 20.65 17.40
N TYR A 1076 15.25 21.77 18.03
CA TYR A 1076 14.90 21.86 19.44
C TYR A 1076 13.40 21.91 19.65
N TYR A 1077 12.94 21.32 20.74
CA TYR A 1077 11.60 21.55 21.28
C TYR A 1077 11.55 22.92 21.98
N TRP A 1078 11.37 23.97 21.17
CA TRP A 1078 11.42 25.37 21.60
C TRP A 1078 10.60 25.72 22.85
N PRO A 1079 9.37 25.19 23.08
CA PRO A 1079 8.61 25.53 24.29
C PRO A 1079 9.34 25.21 25.61
N ALA A 1080 10.12 24.12 25.67
CA ALA A 1080 10.94 23.83 26.85
C ALA A 1080 12.19 24.73 26.93
N VAL A 1081 12.86 24.97 25.80
CA VAL A 1081 14.05 25.84 25.74
C VAL A 1081 13.70 27.27 26.17
N GLU A 1082 12.56 27.80 25.73
CA GLU A 1082 12.03 29.11 26.11
C GLU A 1082 11.64 29.15 27.59
N TRP A 1083 10.92 28.15 28.09
CA TRP A 1083 10.53 28.04 29.51
C TRP A 1083 11.76 28.01 30.44
N LEU A 1084 12.81 27.27 30.05
CA LEU A 1084 14.08 27.17 30.79
C LEU A 1084 14.88 28.48 30.70
N ARG A 1085 14.95 29.13 29.53
CA ARG A 1085 15.62 30.43 29.36
C ARG A 1085 14.96 31.52 30.20
N ALA A 1086 13.63 31.61 30.18
CA ALA A 1086 12.86 32.57 30.97
C ALA A 1086 13.06 32.43 32.49
N ARG A 1087 13.59 31.28 32.94
CA ARG A 1087 13.86 30.96 34.35
C ARG A 1087 15.36 30.84 34.67
N GLY A 1088 16.24 31.22 33.74
CA GLY A 1088 17.71 31.17 33.90
C GLY A 1088 18.33 29.77 33.88
N LEU A 1089 17.56 28.73 33.57
CA LEU A 1089 17.95 27.32 33.69
C LEU A 1089 18.64 26.76 32.43
N TRP A 1090 18.59 27.48 31.29
CA TRP A 1090 19.23 27.05 30.03
C TRP A 1090 20.73 27.34 30.01
N THR A 1091 21.49 26.65 30.88
CA THR A 1091 22.95 26.78 30.95
C THR A 1091 23.65 26.03 29.82
N PRO A 1092 24.93 26.34 29.50
CA PRO A 1092 25.71 25.59 28.49
C PRO A 1092 25.81 24.08 28.80
N GLN A 1093 25.84 23.70 30.08
CA GLN A 1093 25.87 22.29 30.49
C GLN A 1093 24.51 21.61 30.28
N VAL A 1094 23.40 22.29 30.57
CA VAL A 1094 22.04 21.79 30.28
C VAL A 1094 21.82 21.64 28.78
N ARG A 1095 22.20 22.65 27.99
CA ARG A 1095 22.19 22.58 26.52
C ARG A 1095 22.99 21.38 26.01
N LYS A 1096 24.23 21.20 26.51
CA LYS A 1096 25.09 20.08 26.11
C LYS A 1096 24.45 18.73 26.43
N THR A 1097 23.82 18.55 27.60
CA THR A 1097 23.10 17.31 27.90
C THR A 1097 21.97 17.08 26.88
N VAL A 1098 21.12 18.10 26.63
CA VAL A 1098 20.01 17.99 25.66
C VAL A 1098 20.52 17.73 24.23
N GLU A 1099 21.61 18.36 23.81
CA GLU A 1099 22.28 18.08 22.52
C GLU A 1099 22.84 16.65 22.46
N GLU A 1100 23.38 16.13 23.56
CA GLU A 1100 24.01 14.80 23.59
C GLU A 1100 23.02 13.63 23.75
N THR A 1101 21.88 13.82 24.42
CA THR A 1101 20.90 12.76 24.75
C THR A 1101 19.48 12.98 24.20
N GLY A 1102 19.09 14.23 23.90
CA GLY A 1102 17.71 14.61 23.60
C GLY A 1102 16.81 14.76 24.84
N MET A 1103 17.35 14.67 26.07
CA MET A 1103 16.61 14.51 27.34
C MET A 1103 17.17 15.40 28.46
N LEU A 1104 16.47 15.48 29.60
CA LEU A 1104 16.90 16.26 30.77
C LEU A 1104 17.29 15.45 32.01
N LYS A 1105 17.05 14.12 32.04
CA LYS A 1105 17.44 13.21 33.13
C LYS A 1105 18.81 13.51 33.78
N ASP A 1106 19.84 13.62 32.94
CA ASP A 1106 21.24 13.78 33.36
C ASP A 1106 21.70 15.26 33.37
N ALA A 1107 20.77 16.21 33.24
CA ALA A 1107 21.06 17.64 33.26
C ALA A 1107 21.14 18.16 34.72
N PRO A 1108 21.99 19.16 35.00
CA PRO A 1108 22.09 19.77 36.33
C PRO A 1108 20.91 20.72 36.60
N LEU A 1109 19.72 20.15 36.80
CA LEU A 1109 18.46 20.84 37.08
C LEU A 1109 17.73 20.21 38.28
N PRO A 1110 16.81 20.94 38.95
CA PRO A 1110 15.92 20.37 39.94
C PRO A 1110 15.04 19.25 39.34
N GLU A 1111 14.80 18.20 40.12
CA GLU A 1111 14.09 17.01 39.63
C GLU A 1111 12.63 17.30 39.22
N GLU A 1112 11.97 18.28 39.85
CA GLU A 1112 10.66 18.80 39.44
C GLU A 1112 10.64 19.29 37.99
N VAL A 1113 11.70 19.97 37.55
CA VAL A 1113 11.84 20.47 36.17
C VAL A 1113 12.08 19.31 35.21
N LYS A 1114 12.87 18.31 35.60
CA LYS A 1114 13.07 17.10 34.79
C LYS A 1114 11.78 16.30 34.62
N HIS A 1115 11.01 16.12 35.70
CA HIS A 1115 9.71 15.45 35.67
C HIS A 1115 8.69 16.20 34.80
N LEU A 1116 8.68 17.55 34.83
CA LEU A 1116 7.79 18.37 33.99
C LEU A 1116 8.08 18.19 32.48
N PHE A 1117 9.36 18.05 32.12
CA PHE A 1117 9.81 17.91 30.73
C PHE A 1117 10.24 16.48 30.35
N ALA A 1118 9.85 15.48 31.14
CA ALA A 1118 10.18 14.07 30.90
C ALA A 1118 9.65 13.63 29.53
N THR A 1119 10.54 13.08 28.71
CA THR A 1119 10.22 12.65 27.35
C THR A 1119 9.50 11.31 27.31
N ALA A 1120 8.97 10.94 26.14
CA ALA A 1120 8.33 9.65 25.86
C ALA A 1120 9.18 8.42 26.24
N MET A 1121 10.50 8.58 26.38
CA MET A 1121 11.44 7.51 26.75
C MET A 1121 11.82 7.52 28.24
N GLU A 1122 11.55 8.62 28.94
CA GLU A 1122 11.74 8.78 30.39
C GLU A 1122 10.46 8.42 31.18
N ILE A 1123 9.28 8.53 30.55
CA ILE A 1123 7.99 8.20 31.14
C ILE A 1123 7.74 6.68 31.12
N GLY A 1124 7.51 6.08 32.29
CA GLY A 1124 7.19 4.65 32.40
C GLY A 1124 5.86 4.26 31.72
N TRP A 1125 5.80 3.05 31.17
CA TRP A 1125 4.69 2.56 30.33
C TRP A 1125 3.31 2.68 30.98
N LEU A 1126 3.22 2.50 32.30
CA LEU A 1126 1.99 2.61 33.08
C LEU A 1126 1.31 3.97 32.86
N TRP A 1127 2.07 5.06 32.82
CA TRP A 1127 1.55 6.40 32.58
C TRP A 1127 1.07 6.59 31.14
N HIS A 1128 1.73 5.97 30.14
CA HIS A 1128 1.23 5.97 28.76
C HIS A 1128 -0.14 5.27 28.66
N VAL A 1129 -0.29 4.10 29.31
CA VAL A 1129 -1.53 3.32 29.32
C VAL A 1129 -2.64 4.04 30.08
N LEU A 1130 -2.35 4.59 31.28
CA LEU A 1130 -3.31 5.37 32.07
C LEU A 1130 -3.79 6.62 31.31
N MET A 1131 -2.92 7.32 30.59
CA MET A 1131 -3.32 8.48 29.79
C MET A 1131 -4.24 8.07 28.63
N GLN A 1132 -3.93 6.97 27.94
CA GLN A 1132 -4.78 6.45 26.86
C GLN A 1132 -6.14 6.00 27.40
N ALA A 1133 -6.15 5.20 28.47
CA ALA A 1133 -7.37 4.67 29.08
C ALA A 1133 -8.27 5.78 29.63
N SER A 1134 -7.70 6.81 30.26
CA SER A 1134 -8.42 7.96 30.79
C SER A 1134 -9.05 8.83 29.70
N ALA A 1135 -8.33 9.09 28.61
CA ALA A 1135 -8.89 9.74 27.43
C ALA A 1135 -9.99 8.86 26.78
N GLN A 1136 -9.77 7.54 26.70
CA GLN A 1136 -10.69 6.60 26.06
C GLN A 1136 -12.05 6.52 26.77
N GLN A 1137 -12.11 6.80 28.08
CA GLN A 1137 -13.37 6.90 28.84
C GLN A 1137 -14.39 7.87 28.21
N TRP A 1138 -13.97 8.82 27.39
CA TRP A 1138 -14.83 9.85 26.81
C TRP A 1138 -14.72 9.97 25.28
N VAL A 1139 -14.05 9.03 24.62
CA VAL A 1139 -13.95 8.97 23.14
C VAL A 1139 -14.77 7.77 22.65
N ASP A 1140 -15.71 8.00 21.73
CA ASP A 1140 -16.62 6.98 21.20
C ASP A 1140 -15.97 6.11 20.10
N GLN A 1141 -15.00 6.63 19.35
CA GLN A 1141 -14.13 5.83 18.47
C GLN A 1141 -12.81 5.47 19.18
N GLY A 1142 -11.73 5.22 18.42
CA GLY A 1142 -10.41 4.85 18.95
C GLY A 1142 -9.49 6.03 19.27
N ILE A 1143 -8.33 5.71 19.84
CA ILE A 1143 -7.23 6.64 20.13
C ILE A 1143 -5.93 6.04 19.59
N SER A 1144 -5.32 6.69 18.61
CA SER A 1144 -3.99 6.37 18.11
C SER A 1144 -2.93 6.99 19.03
N LYS A 1145 -2.57 6.27 20.10
CA LYS A 1145 -1.46 6.58 20.99
C LYS A 1145 -0.45 5.42 21.01
N THR A 1146 0.82 5.77 21.06
CA THR A 1146 1.95 4.85 21.18
C THR A 1146 2.38 4.71 22.64
N ILE A 1147 2.46 3.48 23.13
CA ILE A 1147 3.16 3.19 24.39
C ILE A 1147 4.65 3.17 24.07
N ASN A 1148 5.40 4.18 24.51
CA ASN A 1148 6.84 4.26 24.25
C ASN A 1148 7.59 3.57 25.41
N MET A 1149 8.70 2.91 25.10
CA MET A 1149 9.50 2.16 26.07
C MET A 1149 11.00 2.22 25.73
N PRO A 1150 11.90 2.34 26.73
CA PRO A 1150 13.35 2.29 26.49
C PRO A 1150 13.79 0.90 26.00
N ALA A 1151 14.92 0.81 25.30
CA ALA A 1151 15.37 -0.42 24.65
C ALA A 1151 15.55 -1.63 25.59
N ASN A 1152 15.79 -1.37 26.88
CA ASN A 1152 15.97 -2.36 27.94
C ASN A 1152 14.69 -2.72 28.70
N ALA A 1153 13.52 -2.20 28.31
CA ALA A 1153 12.25 -2.59 28.93
C ALA A 1153 12.01 -4.12 28.79
N PRO A 1154 11.59 -4.83 29.85
CA PRO A 1154 11.33 -6.27 29.79
C PRO A 1154 10.11 -6.59 28.92
N LYS A 1155 10.02 -7.85 28.45
CA LYS A 1155 8.83 -8.37 27.75
C LYS A 1155 7.56 -8.26 28.61
N GLU A 1156 7.73 -8.48 29.91
CA GLU A 1156 6.66 -8.43 30.92
C GLU A 1156 5.98 -7.05 31.02
N ASP A 1157 6.70 -5.95 30.74
CA ASP A 1157 6.11 -4.60 30.67
C ASP A 1157 5.09 -4.49 29.52
N VAL A 1158 5.34 -5.16 28.39
CA VAL A 1158 4.41 -5.16 27.24
C VAL A 1158 3.19 -6.04 27.54
N TYR A 1159 3.40 -7.17 28.21
CA TYR A 1159 2.33 -8.05 28.68
C TYR A 1159 1.37 -7.30 29.59
N TRP A 1160 1.88 -6.65 30.65
CA TRP A 1160 1.03 -5.89 31.57
C TRP A 1160 0.49 -4.59 30.98
N ALA A 1161 1.21 -3.92 30.07
CA ALA A 1161 0.67 -2.78 29.34
C ALA A 1161 -0.58 -3.17 28.54
N PHE A 1162 -0.55 -4.30 27.83
CA PHE A 1162 -1.68 -4.77 27.04
C PHE A 1162 -2.82 -5.28 27.95
N ALA A 1163 -2.51 -6.07 28.98
CA ALA A 1163 -3.50 -6.57 29.95
C ALA A 1163 -4.25 -5.43 30.67
N LEU A 1164 -3.52 -4.41 31.13
CA LEU A 1164 -4.10 -3.25 31.81
C LEU A 1164 -4.90 -2.38 30.84
N ALA A 1165 -4.40 -2.18 29.61
CA ALA A 1165 -5.11 -1.43 28.58
C ALA A 1165 -6.49 -2.05 28.28
N TRP A 1166 -6.56 -3.38 28.10
CA TRP A 1166 -7.84 -4.08 27.98
C TRP A 1166 -8.76 -3.79 29.17
N ALA A 1167 -8.27 -4.06 30.39
CA ALA A 1167 -9.08 -4.00 31.61
C ALA A 1167 -9.68 -2.60 31.82
N LEU A 1168 -8.89 -1.54 31.58
CA LEU A 1168 -9.29 -0.14 31.69
C LEU A 1168 -10.05 0.42 30.46
N GLY A 1169 -10.38 -0.42 29.48
CA GLY A 1169 -11.26 -0.04 28.36
C GLY A 1169 -10.58 0.53 27.12
N VAL A 1170 -9.24 0.51 27.02
CA VAL A 1170 -8.55 0.90 25.77
C VAL A 1170 -9.09 0.06 24.62
N LYS A 1171 -9.34 0.69 23.46
CA LYS A 1171 -9.95 0.00 22.30
C LYS A 1171 -8.91 -0.55 21.34
N GLY A 1172 -7.73 0.05 21.27
CA GLY A 1172 -6.58 -0.48 20.54
C GLY A 1172 -5.26 0.07 21.10
N ILE A 1173 -4.21 -0.75 21.10
CA ILE A 1173 -2.90 -0.45 21.69
C ILE A 1173 -1.76 -0.90 20.77
N THR A 1174 -0.72 -0.08 20.69
CA THR A 1174 0.57 -0.40 20.04
C THR A 1174 1.72 0.03 20.93
N VAL A 1175 2.87 -0.63 20.79
CA VAL A 1175 4.09 -0.32 21.55
C VAL A 1175 5.23 0.06 20.60
N TYR A 1176 6.02 1.05 21.00
CA TYR A 1176 7.31 1.35 20.41
C TYR A 1176 8.39 1.25 21.49
N ARG A 1177 9.07 0.10 21.52
CA ARG A 1177 10.32 -0.04 22.27
C ARG A 1177 11.47 0.47 21.40
N ASP A 1178 12.40 1.24 21.96
CA ASP A 1178 13.63 1.62 21.22
C ASP A 1178 14.34 0.35 20.69
N LYS A 1179 14.84 0.44 19.45
CA LYS A 1179 15.41 -0.67 18.66
C LYS A 1179 14.43 -1.81 18.32
N SER A 1180 13.11 -1.59 18.43
CA SER A 1180 12.11 -2.53 17.88
C SER A 1180 12.06 -2.53 16.35
N LYS A 1181 12.55 -1.46 15.68
CA LYS A 1181 12.70 -1.38 14.21
C LYS A 1181 14.12 -0.97 13.85
N SER A 1182 14.65 -1.50 12.75
CA SER A 1182 16.07 -1.34 12.33
C SER A 1182 16.41 0.05 11.82
N VAL A 1183 15.43 0.80 11.30
CA VAL A 1183 15.60 2.18 10.81
C VAL A 1183 14.74 3.12 11.66
N GLN A 1184 15.38 4.05 12.36
CA GLN A 1184 14.67 5.07 13.13
C GLN A 1184 14.38 6.30 12.27
N VAL A 1185 13.19 6.88 12.46
CA VAL A 1185 12.72 8.10 11.75
C VAL A 1185 13.16 9.37 12.48
N ILE A 1186 13.37 9.29 13.79
CA ILE A 1186 13.87 10.36 14.66
C ILE A 1186 14.99 9.77 15.52
N TYR A 1187 16.14 10.44 15.57
CA TYR A 1187 17.28 10.06 16.41
C TYR A 1187 17.44 11.06 17.55
N THR A 1188 17.58 10.55 18.77
CA THR A 1188 17.77 11.34 20.00
C THR A 1188 19.26 11.57 20.28
N GLY A 1189 19.67 12.84 20.42
CA GLY A 1189 21.05 13.21 20.76
C GLY A 1189 22.08 13.13 19.62
N LEU A 1190 23.34 13.42 19.94
CA LEU A 1190 24.44 13.66 18.97
C LEU A 1190 25.72 12.80 19.18
N LYS A 1191 25.68 11.79 20.06
CA LYS A 1191 26.77 10.83 20.26
C LYS A 1191 26.49 9.53 19.50
N GLN A 1192 27.43 8.88 18.80
CA GLN A 1192 28.85 9.19 18.61
C GLN A 1192 29.31 9.01 17.15
N GLU A 1193 28.68 8.14 16.35
CA GLU A 1193 29.04 7.88 14.95
C GLU A 1193 28.78 9.06 14.00
N ILE A 1194 27.72 9.83 14.26
CA ILE A 1194 27.30 10.94 13.39
C ILE A 1194 28.37 12.03 13.36
N LYS A 1195 29.10 12.28 14.45
CA LYS A 1195 30.25 13.21 14.46
C LYS A 1195 31.40 12.74 13.56
N LYS A 1196 31.55 11.43 13.33
CA LYS A 1196 32.56 10.87 12.42
C LYS A 1196 32.10 11.07 10.96
N LYS A 1197 30.87 10.63 10.63
CA LYS A 1197 30.27 10.85 9.29
C LYS A 1197 30.21 12.33 8.89
N LEU A 1198 29.91 13.24 9.82
CA LEU A 1198 29.89 14.69 9.54
C LEU A 1198 31.28 15.27 9.27
N ALA A 1199 32.34 14.75 9.88
CA ALA A 1199 33.72 15.19 9.62
C ALA A 1199 34.21 14.74 8.23
N ASP A 1200 33.81 13.54 7.80
CA ASP A 1200 34.22 12.96 6.50
C ASP A 1200 33.38 13.48 5.30
N THR A 1201 32.25 14.15 5.54
CA THR A 1201 31.33 14.61 4.48
C THR A 1201 31.83 15.89 3.79
N LYS A 1202 32.74 15.74 2.82
CA LYS A 1202 32.85 16.72 1.72
C LYS A 1202 31.64 16.59 0.80
N ILE A 1203 31.11 17.71 0.31
CA ILE A 1203 30.01 17.74 -0.66
C ILE A 1203 30.51 17.17 -1.98
N ILE A 1204 30.01 15.98 -2.35
CA ILE A 1204 30.27 15.31 -3.63
C ILE A 1204 28.92 14.76 -4.14
N VAL A 1205 28.67 14.87 -5.45
CA VAL A 1205 27.39 14.52 -6.07
C VAL A 1205 27.61 13.54 -7.24
N LYS A 1206 26.91 12.40 -7.19
CA LYS A 1206 27.04 11.18 -8.05
C LYS A 1206 28.29 10.32 -7.75
N PRO A 1207 28.29 9.02 -8.14
CA PRO A 1207 27.18 8.06 -8.26
C PRO A 1207 27.38 6.81 -7.36
N VAL A 1208 26.41 5.90 -7.32
CA VAL A 1208 26.48 4.67 -6.49
C VAL A 1208 27.18 3.53 -7.23
N ALA A 1209 28.09 2.84 -6.53
CA ALA A 1209 28.60 1.51 -6.86
C ALA A 1209 28.86 0.72 -5.56
N LEU A 1210 28.79 -0.61 -5.62
CA LEU A 1210 29.21 -1.55 -4.57
C LEU A 1210 30.75 -1.79 -4.72
N GLU A 1211 31.50 -2.48 -3.86
CA GLU A 1211 31.22 -3.47 -2.80
C GLU A 1211 32.46 -3.62 -1.88
N ALA A 1212 32.37 -4.30 -0.71
CA ALA A 1212 33.39 -5.21 -0.12
C ALA A 1212 33.35 -5.34 1.44
N SER A 1213 33.77 -6.52 1.89
CA SER A 1213 33.85 -7.12 3.25
C SER A 1213 33.98 -6.21 4.50
N ILE A 1214 33.00 -6.33 5.40
CA ILE A 1214 33.16 -6.03 6.85
C ILE A 1214 33.57 -7.29 7.65
N GLU A 1215 33.25 -8.48 7.15
CA GLU A 1215 33.30 -9.75 7.90
C GLU A 1215 34.73 -10.20 8.22
N GLU A 1216 35.67 -10.11 7.28
CA GLU A 1216 37.09 -10.49 7.48
C GLU A 1216 37.77 -9.70 8.63
N ALA A 1217 37.32 -8.48 8.91
CA ALA A 1217 37.81 -7.66 10.01
C ALA A 1217 37.26 -8.11 11.36
N ALA A 1218 36.01 -8.61 11.40
CA ALA A 1218 35.39 -9.14 12.61
C ALA A 1218 35.96 -10.52 13.01
N GLU A 1219 36.23 -11.37 12.02
CA GLU A 1219 36.81 -12.71 12.20
C GLU A 1219 38.20 -12.65 12.88
N LYS A 1220 39.11 -11.83 12.31
CA LYS A 1220 40.47 -11.63 12.84
C LYS A 1220 40.49 -11.01 14.25
N ALA A 1221 39.52 -10.14 14.57
CA ALA A 1221 39.42 -9.55 15.91
C ALA A 1221 39.02 -10.58 16.97
N LYS A 1222 38.12 -11.52 16.64
CA LYS A 1222 37.70 -12.61 17.56
C LYS A 1222 38.81 -13.63 17.81
N LEU A 1223 39.49 -14.09 16.76
CA LEU A 1223 40.55 -15.09 16.87
C LEU A 1223 41.67 -14.65 17.82
N LYS A 1224 42.14 -13.41 17.68
CA LYS A 1224 43.20 -12.88 18.55
C LYS A 1224 42.80 -12.77 20.03
N ALA A 1225 41.54 -12.46 20.33
CA ALA A 1225 41.05 -12.39 21.72
C ALA A 1225 41.02 -13.77 22.40
N LEU A 1226 40.76 -14.83 21.63
CA LEU A 1226 40.78 -16.21 22.11
C LEU A 1226 42.21 -16.73 22.37
N GLU A 1227 43.16 -16.39 21.49
CA GLU A 1227 44.59 -16.73 21.68
C GLU A 1227 45.21 -16.03 22.92
N GLU A 1228 44.70 -14.85 23.30
CA GLU A 1228 45.12 -14.13 24.51
C GLU A 1228 44.35 -14.51 25.80
N GLY A 1229 43.41 -15.47 25.73
CA GLY A 1229 42.76 -16.06 26.91
C GLY A 1229 41.80 -15.14 27.68
N LYS A 1230 41.09 -14.23 27.00
CA LYS A 1230 40.15 -13.27 27.62
C LYS A 1230 38.73 -13.43 27.08
N ASP A 1231 37.74 -13.07 27.89
CA ASP A 1231 36.35 -12.89 27.42
C ASP A 1231 36.28 -11.70 26.43
N PRO A 1232 35.83 -11.91 25.17
CA PRO A 1232 35.78 -10.86 24.16
C PRO A 1232 34.69 -9.80 24.37
N TYR A 1233 33.87 -9.90 25.42
CA TYR A 1233 32.76 -8.97 25.72
C TYR A 1233 32.94 -8.16 27.02
N CYS A 1234 33.84 -8.55 27.94
CA CYS A 1234 34.21 -7.72 29.10
C CYS A 1234 35.12 -6.55 28.67
N LYS A 1235 34.79 -5.31 29.05
CA LYS A 1235 35.54 -4.10 28.62
C LYS A 1235 36.45 -3.44 29.66
N THR A 1236 36.35 -3.80 30.94
CA THR A 1236 37.15 -3.17 32.02
C THR A 1236 38.24 -4.09 32.58
N GLY A 1237 38.12 -5.41 32.42
CA GLY A 1237 39.00 -6.38 33.09
C GLY A 1237 38.65 -6.63 34.57
N GLU A 1238 37.64 -5.94 35.11
CA GLU A 1238 37.13 -6.08 36.48
C GLU A 1238 35.81 -6.87 36.53
N CYS A 1239 35.52 -7.66 35.49
CA CYS A 1239 34.38 -8.57 35.46
C CYS A 1239 34.71 -9.83 36.30
N GLY A 1240 34.21 -9.87 37.54
CA GLY A 1240 34.11 -11.08 38.35
C GLY A 1240 32.84 -11.87 38.07
#